data_AF-A0A9D1CVD3-F1
#
_entry.id   AF-A0A9D1CVD3-F1
#
_cell.length_a   1.000
_cell.length_b   1.000
_cell.length_c   1.000
_cell.angle_alpha   90.00
_cell.angle_beta   90.00
_cell.angle_gamma   90.00
#
_symmetry.space_group_name_H-M   'P 1'
#
loop_
_entity.id
_entity.type
_entity.pdbx_description
1 polymer ?
#
loop_
_entity_poly.entity_id
_entity_poly.type
_entity_poly.pdbx_seq_one_letter_code
_entity_poly.pdbx_strand_id
1 'polypeptide(L)'
;MKKMLSFLLMFAIMLLPISAFAAPGDAILLRQGVEGYNGSTRSMVEIDGTLYLLTYDSLYTLEDDGTTPTKHELKLLEETVAEDAEENDDANTSTSREALAIINYGGRPCLIVSESTIEVEGVGDEQETFSTMEGVWLYELAFDGEGKATTGEELTELDWYDLIQGNGDYEYLAQCRMPFVLEDTLYFTSYDNDGNEFIAMTNLEDGDTDTLYGSDLGNDLRLDTLCAYKDGLMLCLSIEWGEEANTVKLFSVDLEAEEAQELFTIPTTGYSSPSGLVYREENDTLYFVMNGEIYAIAGMDVTTMQSVAEIPVDSIYDVQPIITGDGFYIAADYEAVVRRNTDPSLRAQTRLTVQNNYNTSIDNAYYTFTNEHGDVEVIMTQQVEDIVQAMMNRSTAVDVYYLNVSSQAYEAVFSRGYMAELSGSEKLSALVENGYPFVQEVCVKDGQVVAIPVEIYMDGRGYDPAAFERIGLTENDVPKTWVEFFESLEPLAKKVAEVPGMSLFETYYDYESARTTFLSAMISDYMNYISQPENEFAFDTEEFRAVLEAYESVDWSKLGMPAPDTDDGLEGVVIAASGGSGEVEHNVLYSSYTNVSANGYAMQDAFSPLLLSFGEGKAAQINANMNVAFVNPFSENREAAIAFLETVSDELEPLVKIHISPNENEPVKSPYYETTLAEFDQMIADAQEQLEQADEADKAAFEEMIEQYKSSREDFLKYGAWEASEESIARYRTFAESIRVVRNMGLGDDNSEEFYDLMSQYMDQKITADEFITGVDRKLQMMMKEGM
;
A
#
# COMPACT_ATOMS: atom_id res chain seq x y z
N MET A 1 51.19 30.57 28.03
CA MET A 1 50.84 29.49 27.09
C MET A 1 49.72 28.58 27.60
N LYS A 2 49.80 27.98 28.80
CA LYS A 2 48.70 27.11 29.31
C LYS A 2 47.32 27.78 29.48
N LYS A 3 47.25 29.07 29.86
CA LYS A 3 45.97 29.79 29.98
C LYS A 3 45.35 30.23 28.65
N MET A 4 46.14 30.40 27.57
CA MET A 4 45.61 30.70 26.24
C MET A 4 45.09 29.45 25.55
N LEU A 5 45.74 28.29 25.75
CA LEU A 5 45.27 27.02 25.20
C LEU A 5 43.94 26.58 25.82
N SER A 6 43.72 26.86 27.10
CA SER A 6 42.45 26.55 27.78
C SER A 6 41.29 27.41 27.29
N PHE A 7 41.54 28.68 26.90
CA PHE A 7 40.52 29.57 26.34
C PHE A 7 40.19 29.24 24.88
N LEU A 8 41.17 28.77 24.10
CA LEU A 8 40.95 28.29 22.72
C LEU A 8 40.19 26.95 22.69
N LEU A 9 40.42 26.06 23.66
CA LEU A 9 39.64 24.83 23.79
C LEU A 9 38.19 25.09 24.25
N MET A 10 37.98 26.07 25.13
CA MET A 10 36.63 26.49 25.55
C MET A 10 35.85 27.18 24.43
N PHE A 11 36.52 27.95 23.55
CA PHE A 11 35.89 28.54 22.37
C PHE A 11 35.64 27.52 21.26
N ALA A 12 36.47 26.47 21.14
CA ALA A 12 36.25 25.38 20.20
C ALA A 12 35.09 24.45 20.60
N ILE A 13 34.79 24.32 21.90
CA ILE A 13 33.62 23.57 22.39
C ILE A 13 32.32 24.39 22.27
N MET A 14 32.38 25.73 22.28
CA MET A 14 31.21 26.59 22.03
C MET A 14 30.92 26.88 20.55
N LEU A 15 31.73 26.34 19.62
CA LEU A 15 31.58 26.49 18.17
C LEU A 15 31.33 25.15 17.45
N LEU A 16 31.15 24.06 18.20
CA LEU A 16 30.49 22.89 17.66
C LEU A 16 28.98 23.21 17.70
N PRO A 17 28.24 23.02 16.59
CA PRO A 17 26.79 22.95 16.73
C PRO A 17 26.53 21.89 17.80
N ILE A 18 25.83 22.27 18.85
CA ILE A 18 25.19 21.29 19.71
C ILE A 18 24.15 20.71 18.77
N SER A 19 24.49 19.62 18.07
CA SER A 19 23.49 18.76 17.47
C SER A 19 22.61 18.36 18.64
N ALA A 20 21.41 18.95 18.70
CA ALA A 20 20.39 18.47 19.60
C ALA A 20 20.14 17.03 19.13
N PHE A 21 20.41 16.04 19.97
CA PHE A 21 20.00 14.68 19.64
C PHE A 21 18.47 14.62 19.67
N ALA A 22 17.89 13.59 19.07
CA ALA A 22 16.46 13.27 19.22
C ALA A 22 16.05 13.35 20.69
N ALA A 23 14.76 13.60 20.96
CA ALA A 23 14.29 13.64 22.34
C ALA A 23 14.77 12.36 23.06
N PRO A 24 15.42 12.48 24.23
CA PRO A 24 16.08 11.34 24.85
C PRO A 24 15.14 10.14 24.99
N GLY A 25 15.52 9.02 24.40
CA GLY A 25 14.79 7.76 24.44
C GLY A 25 13.84 7.50 23.27
N ASP A 26 13.62 8.45 22.37
CA ASP A 26 12.88 8.21 21.12
C ASP A 26 13.54 7.10 20.30
N ALA A 27 12.73 6.21 19.75
CA ALA A 27 13.22 5.08 18.98
C ALA A 27 12.16 4.55 18.00
N ILE A 28 12.63 4.04 16.87
CA ILE A 28 11.89 3.09 16.03
C ILE A 28 12.28 1.71 16.57
N LEU A 29 11.36 1.02 17.23
CA LEU A 29 11.63 -0.24 17.91
C LEU A 29 11.65 -1.42 16.94
N LEU A 30 10.65 -1.48 16.05
CA LEU A 30 10.52 -2.49 15.00
C LEU A 30 10.06 -1.80 13.71
N ARG A 31 10.47 -2.32 12.56
CA ARG A 31 10.06 -1.85 11.24
C ARG A 31 10.09 -2.98 10.23
N GLN A 32 9.07 -3.09 9.40
CA GLN A 32 8.91 -4.16 8.43
C GLN A 32 10.13 -4.25 7.50
N GLY A 33 10.60 -5.48 7.26
CA GLY A 33 11.78 -5.75 6.42
C GLY A 33 13.12 -5.53 7.13
N VAL A 34 13.12 -5.08 8.38
CA VAL A 34 14.34 -4.86 9.18
C VAL A 34 14.46 -5.96 10.25
N GLU A 35 15.65 -6.56 10.38
CA GLU A 35 15.99 -7.56 11.41
C GLU A 35 15.00 -8.75 11.53
N GLY A 36 14.32 -9.09 10.42
CA GLY A 36 13.39 -10.22 10.35
C GLY A 36 12.04 -9.96 11.01
N TYR A 37 11.66 -8.70 11.21
CA TYR A 37 10.29 -8.29 11.53
C TYR A 37 9.49 -8.12 10.24
N ASN A 38 8.35 -8.82 10.16
CA ASN A 38 7.52 -8.87 8.96
C ASN A 38 6.26 -7.99 9.05
N GLY A 39 6.16 -7.15 10.07
CA GLY A 39 4.95 -6.36 10.37
C GLY A 39 3.98 -7.10 11.30
N SER A 40 2.74 -6.62 11.35
CA SER A 40 1.60 -7.32 11.97
C SER A 40 1.74 -7.57 13.48
N THR A 41 2.07 -6.52 14.24
CA THR A 41 1.97 -6.57 15.70
C THR A 41 0.51 -6.80 16.10
N ARG A 42 0.26 -7.72 17.03
CA ARG A 42 -1.08 -8.09 17.50
C ARG A 42 -1.47 -7.39 18.79
N SER A 43 -0.51 -7.28 19.71
CA SER A 43 -0.72 -6.72 21.04
C SER A 43 0.62 -6.38 21.68
N MET A 44 0.58 -5.48 22.65
CA MET A 44 1.75 -5.09 23.43
C MET A 44 1.36 -4.82 24.87
N VAL A 45 2.30 -5.08 25.78
CA VAL A 45 2.13 -4.75 27.19
C VAL A 45 3.45 -4.47 27.88
N GLU A 46 3.42 -3.55 28.85
CA GLU A 46 4.55 -3.29 29.74
C GLU A 46 4.30 -3.91 31.11
N ILE A 47 5.30 -4.63 31.63
CA ILE A 47 5.24 -5.30 32.93
C ILE A 47 6.58 -5.14 33.62
N ASP A 48 6.59 -4.52 34.80
CA ASP A 48 7.79 -4.26 35.60
C ASP A 48 8.95 -3.59 34.83
N GLY A 49 8.63 -2.72 33.86
CA GLY A 49 9.60 -2.02 33.01
C GLY A 49 10.08 -2.82 31.80
N THR A 50 9.55 -4.03 31.57
CA THR A 50 9.82 -4.80 30.35
C THR A 50 8.61 -4.71 29.41
N LEU A 51 8.84 -4.24 28.20
CA LEU A 51 7.88 -4.25 27.11
C LEU A 51 7.88 -5.61 26.42
N TYR A 52 6.70 -6.17 26.22
CA TYR A 52 6.45 -7.38 25.44
C TYR A 52 5.61 -7.02 24.22
N LEU A 53 6.05 -7.45 23.03
CA LEU A 53 5.37 -7.23 21.75
C LEU A 53 5.11 -8.58 21.09
N LEU A 54 3.84 -8.89 20.80
CA LEU A 54 3.46 -10.12 20.10
C LEU A 54 3.25 -9.86 18.61
N THR A 55 3.88 -10.66 17.76
CA THR A 55 3.55 -10.80 16.33
C THR A 55 2.95 -12.18 16.07
N TYR A 56 2.60 -12.49 14.81
CA TYR A 56 2.05 -13.79 14.43
C TYR A 56 2.94 -14.99 14.82
N ASP A 57 4.26 -14.85 14.64
CA ASP A 57 5.23 -15.94 14.71
C ASP A 57 6.31 -15.74 15.79
N SER A 58 6.28 -14.61 16.49
CA SER A 58 7.38 -14.20 17.36
C SER A 58 6.90 -13.32 18.51
N LEU A 59 7.69 -13.33 19.57
CA LEU A 59 7.58 -12.40 20.68
C LEU A 59 8.83 -11.54 20.73
N TYR A 60 8.69 -10.24 20.93
CA TYR A 60 9.82 -9.34 21.18
C TYR A 60 9.77 -8.82 22.61
N THR A 61 10.94 -8.73 23.25
CA THR A 61 11.07 -8.14 24.58
C THR A 61 12.01 -6.95 24.57
N LEU A 62 11.69 -5.90 25.31
CA LEU A 62 12.55 -4.72 25.46
C LEU A 62 12.56 -4.28 26.93
N GLU A 63 13.75 -4.27 27.52
CA GLU A 63 13.95 -3.75 28.88
C GLU A 63 13.90 -2.21 28.90
N ASP A 64 13.53 -1.64 30.05
CA ASP A 64 13.20 -0.23 30.32
C ASP A 64 14.18 0.81 29.72
N ASP A 65 15.48 0.48 29.60
CA ASP A 65 16.52 1.39 29.08
C ASP A 65 16.98 1.08 27.65
N GLY A 66 16.39 0.08 27.00
CA GLY A 66 16.73 -0.35 25.65
C GLY A 66 16.08 0.50 24.56
N THR A 67 16.60 0.37 23.34
CA THR A 67 15.99 0.86 22.08
C THR A 67 15.86 -0.24 21.02
N THR A 68 16.34 -1.45 21.31
CA THR A 68 16.43 -2.56 20.38
C THR A 68 15.79 -3.79 21.02
N PRO A 69 14.58 -4.18 20.58
CA PRO A 69 13.90 -5.35 21.10
C PRO A 69 14.67 -6.65 20.79
N THR A 70 14.59 -7.62 21.70
CA THR A 70 15.13 -8.97 21.51
C THR A 70 14.02 -9.85 20.92
N LYS A 71 14.25 -10.44 19.74
CA LYS A 71 13.33 -11.40 19.11
C LYS A 71 13.43 -12.77 19.78
N HIS A 72 12.28 -13.36 20.08
CA HIS A 72 12.10 -14.72 20.54
C HIS A 72 11.15 -15.42 19.57
N GLU A 73 11.57 -16.56 19.02
CA GLU A 73 10.69 -17.44 18.26
C GLU A 73 9.52 -17.88 19.17
N LEU A 74 8.30 -17.82 18.66
CA LEU A 74 7.12 -18.25 19.39
C LEU A 74 6.81 -19.71 19.04
N LYS A 75 7.00 -20.61 20.00
CA LYS A 75 6.70 -22.03 19.87
C LYS A 75 5.46 -22.37 20.70
N LEU A 76 4.32 -22.38 20.03
CA LEU A 76 3.10 -23.01 20.54
C LEU A 76 3.25 -24.52 20.29
N LEU A 77 2.75 -25.37 21.22
CA LEU A 77 2.97 -26.82 21.20
C LEU A 77 2.65 -27.42 19.80
N GLU A 78 3.54 -28.31 19.32
CA GLU A 78 3.67 -28.75 17.92
C GLU A 78 2.37 -29.27 17.27
N GLU A 79 2.21 -28.99 15.97
CA GLU A 79 1.28 -29.68 15.05
C GLU A 79 1.42 -31.20 15.23
N THR A 80 0.52 -31.83 15.97
CA THR A 80 0.40 -33.28 15.95
C THR A 80 -0.46 -33.70 14.77
N VAL A 81 0.17 -34.21 13.72
CA VAL A 81 -0.52 -35.05 12.74
C VAL A 81 -0.90 -36.35 13.46
N ALA A 82 -2.19 -36.67 13.52
CA ALA A 82 -2.62 -37.93 14.14
C ALA A 82 -2.12 -39.11 13.29
N GLU A 83 -1.13 -39.87 13.76
CA GLU A 83 -0.67 -41.12 13.13
C GLU A 83 -1.69 -42.28 13.21
N ASP A 84 -2.83 -42.08 13.87
CA ASP A 84 -3.85 -43.12 14.09
C ASP A 84 -5.00 -43.03 13.06
N ALA A 85 -4.68 -42.94 11.76
CA ALA A 85 -5.61 -43.34 10.72
C ALA A 85 -5.62 -44.88 10.64
N GLU A 86 -6.44 -45.54 11.47
CA GLU A 86 -6.82 -46.94 11.22
C GLU A 86 -7.38 -47.02 9.79
N GLU A 87 -6.69 -47.75 8.91
CA GLU A 87 -7.11 -48.19 7.56
C GLU A 87 -8.62 -47.90 7.24
N ASN A 88 -8.99 -46.70 6.74
CA ASN A 88 -10.11 -46.42 5.80
C ASN A 88 -10.68 -44.98 5.65
N ASP A 89 -10.15 -43.87 6.21
CA ASP A 89 -10.69 -42.53 5.88
C ASP A 89 -9.65 -41.62 5.20
N ASP A 90 -10.04 -41.03 4.07
CA ASP A 90 -9.27 -40.15 3.16
C ASP A 90 -9.05 -38.73 3.72
N ALA A 91 -9.02 -38.57 5.05
CA ALA A 91 -8.93 -37.28 5.74
C ALA A 91 -7.62 -37.15 6.54
N ASN A 92 -6.84 -36.11 6.27
CA ASN A 92 -5.63 -35.77 7.04
C ASN A 92 -5.98 -34.64 8.03
N THR A 93 -5.96 -34.95 9.32
CA THR A 93 -6.29 -33.99 10.38
C THR A 93 -5.03 -33.47 11.07
N SER A 94 -4.91 -32.15 11.20
CA SER A 94 -3.86 -31.47 11.98
C SER A 94 -4.48 -30.48 12.97
N THR A 95 -3.74 -30.19 14.05
CA THR A 95 -4.11 -29.15 15.02
C THR A 95 -3.19 -27.96 14.85
N SER A 96 -3.77 -26.77 14.75
CA SER A 96 -3.05 -25.49 14.71
C SER A 96 -3.35 -24.69 15.97
N ARG A 97 -2.33 -23.99 16.48
CA ARG A 97 -2.44 -23.09 17.63
C ARG A 97 -1.91 -21.73 17.27
N GLU A 98 -2.58 -20.69 17.76
CA GLU A 98 -2.28 -19.31 17.42
C GLU A 98 -2.37 -18.41 18.65
N ALA A 99 -1.35 -17.58 18.88
CA ALA A 99 -1.38 -16.60 19.97
C ALA A 99 -2.10 -15.34 19.49
N LEU A 100 -3.30 -15.09 20.03
CA LEU A 100 -4.15 -13.97 19.66
C LEU A 100 -3.69 -12.66 20.30
N ALA A 101 -3.29 -12.71 21.58
CA ALA A 101 -2.84 -11.52 22.30
C ALA A 101 -1.86 -11.84 23.44
N ILE A 102 -1.06 -10.85 23.82
CA ILE A 102 -0.30 -10.80 25.07
C ILE A 102 -0.86 -9.70 25.97
N ILE A 103 -1.10 -10.04 27.23
CA ILE A 103 -1.72 -9.15 28.22
C ILE A 103 -0.96 -9.18 29.56
N ASN A 104 -1.19 -8.17 30.39
CA ASN A 104 -0.75 -8.16 31.78
C ASN A 104 -1.91 -8.61 32.66
N TYR A 105 -1.77 -9.77 33.28
CA TYR A 105 -2.73 -10.29 34.24
C TYR A 105 -2.04 -10.66 35.54
N GLY A 106 -2.48 -10.04 36.65
CA GLY A 106 -1.86 -10.25 37.96
C GLY A 106 -0.39 -9.84 38.05
N GLY A 107 0.07 -8.89 37.22
CA GLY A 107 1.47 -8.44 37.16
C GLY A 107 2.38 -9.42 36.41
N ARG A 108 1.84 -10.25 35.51
CA ARG A 108 2.59 -11.23 34.74
C ARG A 108 2.19 -11.19 33.26
N PRO A 109 3.13 -11.47 32.35
CA PRO A 109 2.81 -11.61 30.94
C PRO A 109 2.03 -12.91 30.72
N CYS A 110 0.86 -12.81 30.09
CA CYS A 110 0.02 -13.95 29.75
C CYS A 110 -0.34 -13.92 28.27
N LEU A 111 -0.40 -15.09 27.64
CA LEU A 111 -0.79 -15.29 26.25
C LEU A 111 -2.22 -15.80 26.18
N ILE A 112 -3.01 -15.23 25.26
CA ILE A 112 -4.29 -15.79 24.83
C ILE A 112 -4.03 -16.62 23.59
N VAL A 113 -4.38 -17.90 23.62
CA VAL A 113 -4.05 -18.86 22.56
C VAL A 113 -5.32 -19.58 22.12
N SER A 114 -5.61 -19.57 20.83
CA SER A 114 -6.64 -20.42 20.22
C SER A 114 -6.06 -21.75 19.76
N GLU A 115 -6.93 -22.75 19.69
CA GLU A 115 -6.68 -24.03 19.04
C GLU A 115 -7.75 -24.28 17.98
N SER A 116 -7.31 -24.78 16.83
CA SER A 116 -8.19 -25.15 15.72
C SER A 116 -7.77 -26.48 15.12
N THR A 117 -8.74 -27.30 14.74
CA THR A 117 -8.51 -28.51 13.97
C THR A 117 -8.69 -28.20 12.48
N ILE A 118 -7.70 -28.57 11.67
CA ILE A 118 -7.74 -28.49 10.21
C ILE A 118 -7.89 -29.92 9.69
N GLU A 119 -8.96 -30.18 8.96
CA GLU A 119 -9.21 -31.47 8.32
C GLU A 119 -9.14 -31.29 6.81
N VAL A 120 -8.32 -32.11 6.15
CA VAL A 120 -8.16 -32.09 4.70
C VAL A 120 -8.73 -33.40 4.15
N GLU A 121 -9.85 -33.32 3.44
CA GLU A 121 -10.50 -34.47 2.82
C GLU A 121 -10.20 -34.51 1.31
N GLY A 122 -9.99 -35.71 0.76
CA GLY A 122 -9.82 -35.91 -0.68
C GLY A 122 -8.37 -35.79 -1.18
N VAL A 123 -8.16 -35.96 -2.49
CA VAL A 123 -6.83 -36.01 -3.12
C VAL A 123 -6.81 -35.25 -4.45
N GLY A 124 -5.78 -34.44 -4.68
CA GLY A 124 -5.60 -33.71 -5.93
C GLY A 124 -6.62 -32.57 -6.10
N ASP A 125 -7.25 -32.47 -7.27
CA ASP A 125 -8.18 -31.37 -7.59
C ASP A 125 -9.52 -31.43 -6.83
N GLU A 126 -9.80 -32.52 -6.10
CA GLU A 126 -11.00 -32.71 -5.27
C GLU A 126 -10.71 -32.53 -3.76
N GLN A 127 -9.55 -31.96 -3.40
CA GLN A 127 -9.17 -31.72 -2.01
C GLN A 127 -9.99 -30.57 -1.40
N GLU A 128 -10.71 -30.85 -0.32
CA GLU A 128 -11.44 -29.87 0.49
C GLU A 128 -10.75 -29.72 1.85
N THR A 129 -10.71 -28.49 2.37
CA THR A 129 -10.16 -28.19 3.70
C THR A 129 -11.30 -27.73 4.59
N PHE A 130 -11.29 -28.16 5.84
CA PHE A 130 -12.24 -27.77 6.86
C PHE A 130 -11.46 -27.26 8.07
N SER A 131 -11.98 -26.22 8.73
CA SER A 131 -11.38 -25.69 9.96
C SER A 131 -12.44 -25.56 11.03
N THR A 132 -12.17 -26.14 12.20
CA THR A 132 -13.05 -26.09 13.39
C THR A 132 -12.31 -25.44 14.54
N MET A 133 -12.94 -24.51 15.25
CA MET A 133 -12.38 -23.89 16.45
C MET A 133 -12.62 -24.77 17.68
N GLU A 134 -11.56 -25.22 18.34
CA GLU A 134 -11.65 -26.11 19.49
C GLU A 134 -11.83 -25.34 20.81
N GLY A 135 -11.17 -24.19 20.92
CA GLY A 135 -11.28 -23.33 22.09
C GLY A 135 -10.21 -22.24 22.15
N VAL A 136 -10.26 -21.48 23.25
CA VAL A 136 -9.32 -20.41 23.56
C VAL A 136 -8.92 -20.50 25.03
N TRP A 137 -7.64 -20.33 25.33
CA TRP A 137 -7.12 -20.44 26.69
C TRP A 137 -6.15 -19.30 27.02
N LEU A 138 -6.12 -18.95 28.31
CA LEU A 138 -5.15 -18.07 28.90
C LEU A 138 -3.99 -18.88 29.48
N TYR A 139 -2.77 -18.60 29.04
CA TYR A 139 -1.54 -19.20 29.55
C TYR A 139 -0.63 -18.15 30.16
N GLU A 140 0.12 -18.49 31.22
CA GLU A 140 1.30 -17.70 31.62
C GLU A 140 2.35 -17.80 30.48
N LEU A 141 2.99 -16.68 30.12
CA LEU A 141 4.10 -16.70 29.18
C LEU A 141 5.30 -17.42 29.81
N ALA A 142 5.89 -18.38 29.10
CA ALA A 142 7.11 -19.05 29.50
C ALA A 142 8.21 -18.91 28.44
N PHE A 143 9.45 -19.17 28.85
CA PHE A 143 10.58 -19.33 27.94
C PHE A 143 11.23 -20.70 28.15
N ASP A 144 11.58 -21.36 27.04
CA ASP A 144 12.27 -22.64 27.10
C ASP A 144 13.77 -22.50 27.46
N GLY A 145 14.48 -23.64 27.50
CA GLY A 145 15.91 -23.65 27.82
C GLY A 145 16.82 -22.99 26.76
N GLU A 146 16.28 -22.67 25.59
CA GLU A 146 16.96 -22.02 24.46
C GLU A 146 16.56 -20.55 24.30
N GLY A 147 15.59 -20.06 25.09
CA GLY A 147 15.11 -18.70 25.08
C GLY A 147 13.97 -18.43 24.09
N LYS A 148 13.32 -19.49 23.57
CA LYS A 148 12.10 -19.36 22.75
C LYS A 148 10.89 -19.13 23.64
N ALA A 149 9.96 -18.28 23.19
CA ALA A 149 8.71 -18.03 23.89
C ALA A 149 7.75 -19.22 23.70
N THR A 150 7.03 -19.60 24.75
CA THR A 150 6.08 -20.72 24.72
C THR A 150 4.98 -20.53 25.78
N THR A 151 3.99 -21.41 25.78
CA THR A 151 2.92 -21.45 26.80
C THR A 151 3.42 -22.12 28.07
N GLY A 152 3.22 -21.46 29.21
CA GLY A 152 3.50 -21.97 30.55
C GLY A 152 2.29 -22.68 31.18
N GLU A 153 1.96 -22.31 32.42
CA GLU A 153 0.78 -22.83 33.12
C GLU A 153 -0.50 -22.33 32.45
N GLU A 154 -1.43 -23.24 32.17
CA GLU A 154 -2.80 -22.89 31.80
C GLU A 154 -3.51 -22.29 33.01
N LEU A 155 -4.03 -21.08 32.84
CA LEU A 155 -4.71 -20.36 33.91
C LEU A 155 -6.21 -20.58 33.83
N THR A 156 -6.80 -20.36 32.66
CA THR A 156 -8.26 -20.32 32.45
C THR A 156 -8.59 -20.65 30.99
N GLU A 157 -9.64 -21.44 30.76
CA GLU A 157 -10.28 -21.60 29.43
C GLU A 157 -11.26 -20.44 29.23
N LEU A 158 -11.24 -19.80 28.06
CA LEU A 158 -12.06 -18.62 27.76
C LEU A 158 -13.27 -19.03 26.92
N ASP A 159 -14.47 -18.67 27.38
CA ASP A 159 -15.73 -18.98 26.69
C ASP A 159 -15.93 -18.04 25.48
N TRP A 160 -15.22 -18.32 24.39
CA TRP A 160 -15.26 -17.53 23.15
C TRP A 160 -16.14 -18.19 22.08
N TYR A 161 -17.04 -19.12 22.44
CA TYR A 161 -17.87 -19.81 21.46
C TYR A 161 -18.79 -18.86 20.69
N ASP A 162 -19.30 -17.81 21.34
CA ASP A 162 -20.13 -16.78 20.69
C ASP A 162 -19.30 -15.82 19.80
N LEU A 163 -17.97 -15.92 19.83
CA LEU A 163 -17.06 -15.16 18.97
C LEU A 163 -16.61 -15.97 17.74
N ILE A 164 -17.00 -17.25 17.62
CA ILE A 164 -16.70 -18.07 16.44
C ILE A 164 -17.57 -17.61 15.26
N GLN A 165 -16.93 -17.36 14.13
CA GLN A 165 -17.52 -16.97 12.86
C GLN A 165 -17.22 -18.00 11.78
N GLY A 166 -17.88 -17.90 10.63
CA GLY A 166 -17.72 -18.84 9.54
C GLY A 166 -19.03 -19.39 8.99
N ASN A 167 -18.91 -20.33 8.06
CA ASN A 167 -20.03 -20.99 7.38
C ASN A 167 -20.20 -22.47 7.80
N GLY A 168 -19.47 -22.92 8.83
CA GLY A 168 -19.46 -24.30 9.33
C GLY A 168 -18.42 -25.20 8.67
N ASP A 169 -17.99 -24.89 7.44
CA ASP A 169 -16.86 -25.58 6.80
C ASP A 169 -15.53 -24.94 7.21
N TYR A 170 -15.53 -23.61 7.38
CA TYR A 170 -14.39 -22.84 7.86
C TYR A 170 -14.81 -21.96 9.02
N GLU A 171 -14.40 -22.33 10.22
CA GLU A 171 -14.55 -21.53 11.43
C GLU A 171 -13.30 -20.67 11.66
N TYR A 172 -13.50 -19.47 12.19
CA TYR A 172 -12.44 -18.58 12.67
C TYR A 172 -12.97 -17.69 13.77
N LEU A 173 -12.09 -17.17 14.62
CA LEU A 173 -12.50 -16.26 15.69
C LEU A 173 -12.68 -14.85 15.17
N ALA A 174 -13.69 -14.16 15.68
CA ALA A 174 -13.81 -12.71 15.55
C ALA A 174 -12.51 -12.04 16.00
N GLN A 175 -12.06 -11.03 15.26
CA GLN A 175 -10.76 -10.41 15.50
C GLN A 175 -10.68 -9.80 16.90
N CYS A 176 -9.61 -10.08 17.65
CA CYS A 176 -9.35 -9.48 18.96
C CYS A 176 -8.58 -8.16 18.78
N ARG A 177 -9.29 -7.02 18.77
CA ARG A 177 -8.69 -5.71 18.50
C ARG A 177 -8.50 -4.87 19.76
N MET A 178 -7.34 -4.25 19.87
CA MET A 178 -6.92 -3.39 20.99
C MET A 178 -7.16 -4.04 22.37
N PRO A 179 -6.65 -5.27 22.62
CA PRO A 179 -6.88 -5.94 23.89
C PRO A 179 -6.22 -5.21 25.05
N PHE A 180 -6.96 -5.03 26.15
CA PHE A 180 -6.43 -4.54 27.42
C PHE A 180 -7.16 -5.15 28.60
N VAL A 181 -6.52 -5.14 29.76
CA VAL A 181 -7.09 -5.68 31.00
C VAL A 181 -7.43 -4.52 31.92
N LEU A 182 -8.65 -4.52 32.44
CA LEU A 182 -9.08 -3.64 33.53
C LEU A 182 -9.56 -4.54 34.67
N GLU A 183 -8.90 -4.43 35.82
CA GLU A 183 -9.06 -5.34 36.95
C GLU A 183 -8.82 -6.81 36.54
N ASP A 184 -9.84 -7.67 36.60
CA ASP A 184 -9.76 -9.10 36.27
C ASP A 184 -10.52 -9.44 34.96
N THR A 185 -10.83 -8.44 34.14
CA THR A 185 -11.56 -8.61 32.87
C THR A 185 -10.74 -8.11 31.69
N LEU A 186 -10.67 -8.94 30.66
CA LEU A 186 -10.13 -8.58 29.35
C LEU A 186 -11.21 -7.90 28.52
N TYR A 187 -10.84 -6.78 27.93
CA TYR A 187 -11.65 -6.00 27.00
C TYR A 187 -10.97 -5.92 25.64
N PHE A 188 -11.75 -6.06 24.57
CA PHE A 188 -11.32 -5.79 23.21
C PHE A 188 -12.52 -5.46 22.33
N THR A 189 -12.30 -4.79 21.21
CA THR A 189 -13.33 -4.59 20.19
C THR A 189 -13.29 -5.68 19.14
N SER A 190 -14.45 -5.96 18.54
CA SER A 190 -14.56 -6.88 17.42
C SER A 190 -15.80 -6.56 16.56
N TYR A 191 -15.99 -7.34 15.50
CA TYR A 191 -17.13 -7.25 14.58
C TYR A 191 -17.85 -8.59 14.51
N ASP A 192 -19.18 -8.59 14.37
CA ASP A 192 -19.93 -9.80 14.03
C ASP A 192 -19.95 -10.07 12.50
N ASN A 193 -20.57 -11.18 12.07
CA ASN A 193 -20.69 -11.54 10.65
C ASN A 193 -21.46 -10.52 9.80
N ASP A 194 -22.27 -9.66 10.42
CA ASP A 194 -23.01 -8.59 9.75
C ASP A 194 -22.23 -7.25 9.73
N GLY A 195 -21.03 -7.22 10.34
CA GLY A 195 -20.15 -6.06 10.42
C GLY A 195 -20.51 -5.09 11.56
N ASN A 196 -21.31 -5.50 12.55
CA ASN A 196 -21.62 -4.65 13.70
C ASN A 196 -20.51 -4.70 14.75
N GLU A 197 -20.09 -3.55 15.25
CA GLU A 197 -19.06 -3.41 16.28
C GLU A 197 -19.59 -3.75 17.67
N PHE A 198 -18.80 -4.52 18.43
CA PHE A 198 -19.07 -4.83 19.84
C PHE A 198 -17.80 -4.82 20.69
N ILE A 199 -17.99 -4.71 22.00
CA ILE A 199 -16.98 -4.90 23.03
C ILE A 199 -17.14 -6.31 23.58
N ALA A 200 -16.09 -7.13 23.50
CA ALA A 200 -16.01 -8.40 24.20
C ALA A 200 -15.43 -8.18 25.60
N MET A 201 -16.02 -8.84 26.59
CA MET A 201 -15.69 -8.70 28.01
C MET A 201 -15.51 -10.08 28.61
N THR A 202 -14.26 -10.55 28.72
CA THR A 202 -13.95 -11.89 29.22
C THR A 202 -13.37 -11.82 30.62
N ASN A 203 -14.06 -12.40 31.60
CA ASN A 203 -13.54 -12.55 32.95
C ASN A 203 -12.39 -13.57 32.96
N LEU A 204 -11.21 -13.15 33.43
CA LEU A 204 -10.00 -13.98 33.39
C LEU A 204 -9.90 -14.98 34.55
N GLU A 205 -10.76 -14.89 35.57
CA GLU A 205 -10.83 -15.86 36.67
C GLU A 205 -11.65 -17.11 36.32
N ASP A 206 -12.80 -16.96 35.66
CA ASP A 206 -13.71 -18.06 35.34
C ASP A 206 -13.90 -18.32 33.83
N GLY A 207 -13.48 -17.39 32.96
CA GLY A 207 -13.51 -17.53 31.51
C GLY A 207 -14.78 -17.03 30.85
N ASP A 208 -15.80 -16.64 31.64
CA ASP A 208 -17.09 -16.22 31.11
C ASP A 208 -16.92 -14.95 30.24
N THR A 209 -17.56 -14.95 29.07
CA THR A 209 -17.50 -13.82 28.13
C THR A 209 -18.89 -13.27 27.86
N ASP A 210 -19.02 -11.95 27.99
CA ASP A 210 -20.19 -11.19 27.55
C ASP A 210 -19.81 -10.27 26.39
N THR A 211 -20.80 -9.87 25.59
CA THR A 211 -20.64 -8.90 24.50
C THR A 211 -21.59 -7.72 24.69
N LEU A 212 -21.13 -6.52 24.35
CA LEU A 212 -21.93 -5.30 24.40
C LEU A 212 -21.76 -4.51 23.11
N TYR A 213 -22.87 -4.25 22.41
CA TYR A 213 -22.84 -3.49 21.17
C TYR A 213 -22.82 -1.99 21.44
N GLY A 214 -22.14 -1.23 20.57
CA GLY A 214 -22.13 0.24 20.68
C GLY A 214 -23.53 0.86 20.58
N SER A 215 -24.47 0.19 19.89
CA SER A 215 -25.88 0.58 19.84
C SER A 215 -26.61 0.50 21.18
N ASP A 216 -26.17 -0.39 22.09
CA ASP A 216 -26.73 -0.55 23.43
C ASP A 216 -26.27 0.57 24.38
N LEU A 217 -25.09 1.16 24.12
CA LEU A 217 -24.52 2.29 24.88
C LEU A 217 -25.16 3.66 24.55
N GLY A 218 -26.09 3.69 23.58
CA GLY A 218 -26.92 4.85 23.21
C GLY A 218 -26.52 5.53 21.88
N ASN A 219 -27.53 5.87 21.06
CA ASN A 219 -27.41 6.60 19.78
C ASN A 219 -26.42 5.98 18.76
N ASP A 220 -26.37 4.65 18.62
CA ASP A 220 -25.48 3.96 17.67
C ASP A 220 -24.02 4.42 17.82
N LEU A 221 -23.50 4.35 19.05
CA LEU A 221 -22.12 4.74 19.36
C LEU A 221 -21.15 3.87 18.56
N ARG A 222 -20.33 4.51 17.72
CA ARG A 222 -19.26 3.84 16.98
C ARG A 222 -18.02 3.68 17.86
N LEU A 223 -17.40 2.51 17.85
CA LEU A 223 -16.34 2.09 18.77
C LEU A 223 -14.96 2.18 18.08
N ASP A 224 -14.55 3.36 17.63
CA ASP A 224 -13.33 3.52 16.84
C ASP A 224 -12.04 3.19 17.62
N THR A 225 -11.94 3.64 18.88
CA THR A 225 -10.85 3.24 19.78
C THR A 225 -11.29 3.31 21.24
N LEU A 226 -10.82 2.37 22.05
CA LEU A 226 -11.13 2.22 23.46
C LEU A 226 -9.85 2.21 24.29
N CYS A 227 -9.92 2.67 25.54
CA CYS A 227 -8.88 2.39 26.52
C CYS A 227 -9.44 2.41 27.95
N ALA A 228 -8.69 1.82 28.87
CA ALA A 228 -8.99 1.87 30.30
C ALA A 228 -9.04 3.31 30.82
N TYR A 229 -9.98 3.57 31.74
CA TYR A 229 -10.12 4.84 32.44
C TYR A 229 -10.16 4.63 33.95
N LYS A 230 -10.08 5.72 34.71
CA LYS A 230 -10.17 5.67 36.18
C LYS A 230 -11.58 5.26 36.64
N ASP A 231 -11.67 4.86 37.90
CA ASP A 231 -12.91 4.49 38.58
C ASP A 231 -13.66 3.30 37.93
N GLY A 232 -12.95 2.39 37.26
CA GLY A 232 -13.52 1.20 36.62
C GLY A 232 -14.26 1.48 35.30
N LEU A 233 -14.12 2.70 34.76
CA LEU A 233 -14.73 3.12 33.50
C LEU A 233 -13.78 2.87 32.32
N MET A 234 -14.31 3.10 31.11
CA MET A 234 -13.53 3.14 29.88
C MET A 234 -13.67 4.50 29.18
N LEU A 235 -12.69 4.84 28.35
CA LEU A 235 -12.86 5.91 27.36
C LEU A 235 -13.15 5.30 26.00
N CYS A 236 -14.06 5.93 25.27
CA CYS A 236 -14.37 5.61 23.88
C CYS A 236 -14.27 6.86 23.03
N LEU A 237 -13.49 6.79 21.96
CA LEU A 237 -13.48 7.80 20.91
C LEU A 237 -14.38 7.33 19.78
N SER A 238 -15.27 8.20 19.33
CA SER A 238 -16.24 7.93 18.27
C SER A 238 -16.15 8.98 17.16
N ILE A 239 -16.07 8.52 15.92
CA ILE A 239 -15.90 9.34 14.72
C ILE A 239 -17.18 9.31 13.89
N GLU A 240 -17.83 10.46 13.79
CA GLU A 240 -18.94 10.70 12.86
C GLU A 240 -18.38 11.23 11.53
N TRP A 241 -18.42 10.40 10.49
CA TRP A 241 -17.96 10.75 9.15
C TRP A 241 -18.94 11.70 8.47
N GLY A 242 -18.49 12.92 8.18
CA GLY A 242 -19.30 13.94 7.52
C GLY A 242 -18.89 14.17 6.07
N GLU A 243 -19.75 14.84 5.29
CA GLU A 243 -19.47 15.17 3.89
C GLU A 243 -18.33 16.17 3.74
N GLU A 244 -18.16 17.12 4.66
CA GLU A 244 -17.12 18.18 4.60
C GLU A 244 -16.01 18.02 5.66
N ALA A 245 -16.31 17.33 6.76
CA ALA A 245 -15.38 17.12 7.88
C ALA A 245 -15.87 16.02 8.82
N ASN A 246 -14.95 15.40 9.55
CA ASN A 246 -15.26 14.43 10.60
C ASN A 246 -15.55 15.15 11.93
N THR A 247 -16.58 14.69 12.65
CA THR A 247 -16.82 15.10 14.04
C THR A 247 -16.33 14.01 14.98
N VAL A 248 -15.44 14.36 15.89
CA VAL A 248 -14.83 13.40 16.82
C VAL A 248 -15.25 13.70 18.25
N LYS A 249 -15.81 12.72 18.94
CA LYS A 249 -16.29 12.86 20.33
C LYS A 249 -15.64 11.82 21.22
N LEU A 250 -15.33 12.23 22.44
CA LEU A 250 -14.85 11.36 23.50
C LEU A 250 -15.96 11.11 24.51
N PHE A 251 -16.14 9.84 24.87
CA PHE A 251 -17.11 9.37 25.84
C PHE A 251 -16.41 8.66 26.99
N SER A 252 -16.97 8.77 28.19
CA SER A 252 -16.74 7.78 29.25
C SER A 252 -17.82 6.72 29.16
N VAL A 253 -17.44 5.45 29.23
CA VAL A 253 -18.35 4.30 29.17
C VAL A 253 -18.37 3.61 30.53
N ASP A 254 -19.58 3.47 31.08
CA ASP A 254 -19.88 2.65 32.26
C ASP A 254 -20.50 1.34 31.77
N LEU A 255 -19.73 0.26 31.85
CA LEU A 255 -20.15 -1.05 31.35
C LEU A 255 -21.16 -1.74 32.27
N GLU A 256 -21.10 -1.49 33.59
CA GLU A 256 -22.09 -2.06 34.52
C GLU A 256 -23.46 -1.40 34.33
N ALA A 257 -23.47 -0.11 34.01
CA ALA A 257 -24.68 0.63 33.71
C ALA A 257 -25.14 0.49 32.25
N GLU A 258 -24.29 -0.02 31.35
CA GLU A 258 -24.46 0.00 29.89
C GLU A 258 -24.76 1.41 29.36
N GLU A 259 -24.06 2.43 29.90
CA GLU A 259 -24.28 3.83 29.55
C GLU A 259 -22.99 4.52 29.10
N ALA A 260 -23.05 5.25 27.98
CA ALA A 260 -21.99 6.17 27.56
C ALA A 260 -22.37 7.63 27.85
N GLN A 261 -21.42 8.38 28.42
CA GLN A 261 -21.54 9.81 28.65
C GLN A 261 -20.52 10.59 27.82
N GLU A 262 -21.00 11.49 26.96
CA GLU A 262 -20.13 12.42 26.22
C GLU A 262 -19.35 13.32 27.19
N LEU A 263 -18.03 13.34 27.04
CA LEU A 263 -17.13 14.21 27.80
C LEU A 263 -16.89 15.53 27.06
N PHE A 264 -16.42 15.45 25.81
CA PHE A 264 -16.18 16.60 24.93
C PHE A 264 -15.94 16.17 23.47
N THR A 265 -16.05 17.15 22.56
CA THR A 265 -15.66 17.01 21.15
C THR A 265 -14.17 17.38 20.97
N ILE A 266 -13.41 16.53 20.29
CA ILE A 266 -12.01 16.79 19.93
C ILE A 266 -11.99 17.73 18.72
N PRO A 267 -11.27 18.88 18.78
CA PRO A 267 -11.13 19.76 17.63
C PRO A 267 -10.37 19.08 16.50
N THR A 268 -11.02 18.97 15.34
CA THR A 268 -10.45 18.40 14.11
C THR A 268 -10.48 19.41 12.96
N THR A 269 -9.68 19.16 11.94
CA THR A 269 -9.70 19.87 10.66
C THR A 269 -9.93 18.87 9.53
N GLY A 270 -10.85 19.17 8.61
CA GLY A 270 -11.17 18.29 7.48
C GLY A 270 -11.58 16.90 7.96
N TYR A 271 -10.99 15.88 7.36
CA TYR A 271 -11.29 14.47 7.63
C TYR A 271 -10.32 13.83 8.64
N SER A 272 -9.76 14.62 9.56
CA SER A 272 -8.89 14.07 10.62
C SER A 272 -9.62 12.95 11.37
N SER A 273 -8.98 11.79 11.48
CA SER A 273 -9.47 10.59 12.18
C SER A 273 -8.45 10.15 13.22
N PRO A 274 -8.54 10.65 14.47
CA PRO A 274 -7.61 10.28 15.52
C PRO A 274 -7.75 8.80 15.91
N SER A 275 -6.63 8.19 16.29
CA SER A 275 -6.53 6.78 16.70
C SER A 275 -5.57 6.61 17.88
N GLY A 276 -5.38 5.37 18.35
CA GLY A 276 -4.38 5.08 19.39
C GLY A 276 -4.66 5.76 20.73
N LEU A 277 -5.87 5.62 21.27
CA LEU A 277 -6.23 6.25 22.53
C LEU A 277 -5.52 5.57 23.72
N VAL A 278 -4.90 6.34 24.61
CA VAL A 278 -4.40 5.85 25.90
C VAL A 278 -4.56 6.92 26.98
N TYR A 279 -5.02 6.52 28.16
CA TYR A 279 -5.16 7.42 29.30
C TYR A 279 -4.11 7.09 30.37
N ARG A 280 -3.50 8.14 30.91
CA ARG A 280 -2.51 8.06 31.97
C ARG A 280 -3.07 8.62 33.27
N GLU A 281 -3.28 7.75 34.25
CA GLU A 281 -3.92 8.15 35.51
C GLU A 281 -3.03 9.02 36.40
N GLU A 282 -1.70 8.81 36.44
CA GLU A 282 -0.83 9.49 37.42
C GLU A 282 -0.81 11.01 37.24
N ASN A 283 -1.04 11.49 36.01
CA ASN A 283 -1.09 12.90 35.66
C ASN A 283 -2.43 13.33 35.02
N ASP A 284 -3.45 12.47 35.05
CA ASP A 284 -4.79 12.71 34.50
C ASP A 284 -4.72 13.21 33.03
N THR A 285 -3.98 12.51 32.18
CA THR A 285 -3.72 12.95 30.79
C THR A 285 -4.14 11.90 29.77
N LEU A 286 -4.89 12.33 28.76
CA LEU A 286 -5.26 11.53 27.60
C LEU A 286 -4.25 11.76 26.47
N TYR A 287 -3.83 10.69 25.80
CA TYR A 287 -3.02 10.74 24.61
C TYR A 287 -3.72 10.03 23.44
N PHE A 288 -3.49 10.52 22.23
CA PHE A 288 -3.95 9.92 20.98
C PHE A 288 -3.11 10.42 19.82
N VAL A 289 -3.15 9.72 18.69
CA VAL A 289 -2.46 10.10 17.45
C VAL A 289 -3.44 10.78 16.51
N MET A 290 -3.03 11.89 15.90
CA MET A 290 -3.79 12.61 14.88
C MET A 290 -2.82 13.35 13.96
N ASN A 291 -3.00 13.21 12.64
CA ASN A 291 -2.25 13.98 11.63
C ASN A 291 -0.71 13.89 11.75
N GLY A 292 -0.18 12.69 12.05
CA GLY A 292 1.27 12.44 12.17
C GLY A 292 1.87 12.91 13.50
N GLU A 293 1.05 13.22 14.49
CA GLU A 293 1.50 13.71 15.79
C GLU A 293 0.74 13.05 16.95
N ILE A 294 1.41 12.94 18.09
CA ILE A 294 0.79 12.58 19.37
C ILE A 294 0.25 13.84 20.01
N TYR A 295 -1.04 13.85 20.33
CA TYR A 295 -1.71 14.90 21.09
C TYR A 295 -1.91 14.48 22.53
N ALA A 296 -1.82 15.45 23.45
CA ALA A 296 -2.10 15.27 24.87
C ALA A 296 -3.19 16.23 25.34
N ILE A 297 -4.14 15.73 26.14
CA ILE A 297 -5.18 16.51 26.82
C ILE A 297 -5.02 16.30 28.32
N ALA A 298 -4.53 17.31 29.03
CA ALA A 298 -4.30 17.26 30.46
C ALA A 298 -5.57 17.61 31.26
N GLY A 299 -5.80 16.89 32.36
CA GLY A 299 -6.94 17.07 33.25
C GLY A 299 -8.30 16.79 32.61
N MET A 300 -8.33 16.05 31.48
CA MET A 300 -9.53 15.85 30.66
C MET A 300 -10.22 17.16 30.26
N ASP A 301 -9.44 18.25 30.11
CA ASP A 301 -9.91 19.54 29.63
C ASP A 301 -9.40 19.77 28.21
N VAL A 302 -10.28 19.62 27.22
CA VAL A 302 -9.97 19.76 25.79
C VAL A 302 -9.28 21.09 25.43
N THR A 303 -9.42 22.13 26.25
CA THR A 303 -8.74 23.41 26.02
C THR A 303 -7.23 23.35 26.29
N THR A 304 -6.75 22.29 26.92
CA THR A 304 -5.32 22.01 27.17
C THR A 304 -4.67 21.20 26.05
N MET A 305 -5.45 20.79 25.04
CA MET A 305 -4.97 19.97 23.93
C MET A 305 -3.76 20.60 23.25
N GLN A 306 -2.70 19.81 23.11
CA GLN A 306 -1.48 20.20 22.40
C GLN A 306 -0.77 18.99 21.80
N SER A 307 -0.07 19.19 20.68
CA SER A 307 0.82 18.17 20.12
C SER A 307 2.12 18.09 20.93
N VAL A 308 2.50 16.89 21.35
CA VAL A 308 3.64 16.63 22.25
C VAL A 308 4.82 15.91 21.58
N ALA A 309 4.61 15.25 20.44
CA ALA A 309 5.66 14.63 19.63
C ALA A 309 5.14 14.33 18.21
N GLU A 310 6.03 14.19 17.24
CA GLU A 310 5.71 13.54 15.96
C GLU A 310 5.63 12.03 16.12
N ILE A 311 4.87 11.36 15.26
CA ILE A 311 4.89 9.89 15.16
C ILE A 311 4.57 9.47 13.71
N PRO A 312 5.27 8.49 13.14
CA PRO A 312 5.06 8.06 11.75
C PRO A 312 4.00 6.99 11.61
N VAL A 313 3.61 6.32 12.71
CA VAL A 313 2.55 5.31 12.68
C VAL A 313 1.18 5.96 12.66
N ASP A 314 0.27 5.42 11.86
CA ASP A 314 -1.11 5.85 11.78
C ASP A 314 -2.08 4.67 11.90
N SER A 315 -3.38 4.93 11.78
CA SER A 315 -4.40 3.86 11.72
C SER A 315 -4.28 2.81 12.84
N ILE A 316 -4.02 3.27 14.07
CA ILE A 316 -3.71 2.41 15.22
C ILE A 316 -5.02 1.82 15.75
N TYR A 317 -5.42 0.70 15.14
CA TYR A 317 -6.75 0.10 15.28
C TYR A 317 -6.74 -1.32 15.81
N ASP A 318 -5.61 -2.03 15.74
CA ASP A 318 -5.49 -3.43 16.16
C ASP A 318 -4.72 -3.59 17.47
N VAL A 319 -3.75 -2.71 17.71
CA VAL A 319 -2.84 -2.80 18.86
C VAL A 319 -3.14 -1.69 19.85
N GLN A 320 -3.38 -2.03 21.12
CA GLN A 320 -3.55 -1.04 22.17
C GLN A 320 -2.21 -0.32 22.42
N PRO A 321 -2.13 1.02 22.26
CA PRO A 321 -0.93 1.76 22.64
C PRO A 321 -0.72 1.75 24.15
N ILE A 322 0.53 1.93 24.55
CA ILE A 322 0.91 2.05 25.96
C ILE A 322 1.56 3.40 26.24
N ILE A 323 1.42 3.85 27.47
CA ILE A 323 2.13 5.01 28.02
C ILE A 323 2.95 4.53 29.22
N THR A 324 4.27 4.57 29.10
CA THR A 324 5.16 4.03 30.13
C THR A 324 5.20 4.93 31.36
N GLY A 325 5.63 4.37 32.49
CA GLY A 325 5.77 5.10 33.76
C GLY A 325 6.69 6.33 33.71
N ASP A 326 7.65 6.35 32.79
CA ASP A 326 8.55 7.47 32.52
C ASP A 326 8.08 8.41 31.38
N GLY A 327 6.93 8.12 30.76
CA GLY A 327 6.23 9.02 29.84
C GLY A 327 6.54 8.85 28.37
N PHE A 328 6.92 7.65 27.94
CA PHE A 328 6.98 7.29 26.53
C PHE A 328 5.66 6.73 26.04
N TYR A 329 5.15 7.28 24.96
CA TYR A 329 4.04 6.72 24.21
C TYR A 329 4.60 5.72 23.20
N ILE A 330 4.08 4.49 23.22
CA ILE A 330 4.48 3.43 22.30
C ILE A 330 3.25 2.96 21.56
N ALA A 331 3.32 2.98 20.23
CA ALA A 331 2.26 2.52 19.35
C ALA A 331 2.82 1.70 18.20
N ALA A 332 1.94 0.92 17.59
CA ALA A 332 2.23 0.08 16.46
C ALA A 332 1.14 0.22 15.41
N ASP A 333 1.54 0.19 14.15
CA ASP A 333 0.66 -0.07 13.01
C ASP A 333 1.10 -1.37 12.33
N TYR A 334 0.69 -1.57 11.08
CA TYR A 334 1.07 -2.74 10.31
C TYR A 334 2.59 -2.82 10.05
N GLU A 335 3.27 -1.68 9.93
CA GLU A 335 4.62 -1.58 9.43
C GLU A 335 5.67 -1.40 10.53
N ALA A 336 5.34 -0.70 11.61
CA ALA A 336 6.32 -0.29 12.61
C ALA A 336 5.79 -0.28 14.04
N VAL A 337 6.71 -0.41 14.99
CA VAL A 337 6.49 -0.13 16.41
C VAL A 337 7.40 1.02 16.81
N VAL A 338 6.81 2.09 17.35
CA VAL A 338 7.52 3.36 17.57
C VAL A 338 7.32 3.86 18.99
N ARG A 339 8.42 4.32 19.60
CA ARG A 339 8.46 4.94 20.93
C ARG A 339 8.77 6.43 20.82
N ARG A 340 7.97 7.27 21.48
CA ARG A 340 8.14 8.73 21.51
C ARG A 340 7.95 9.32 22.90
N ASN A 341 8.84 10.24 23.27
CA ASN A 341 8.77 10.98 24.52
C ASN A 341 7.62 11.99 24.47
N THR A 342 6.78 12.00 25.50
CA THR A 342 5.59 12.87 25.53
C THR A 342 5.82 14.22 26.23
N ASP A 343 7.05 14.57 26.61
CA ASP A 343 7.37 15.90 27.14
C ASP A 343 7.53 16.91 25.99
N PRO A 344 6.57 17.86 25.81
CA PRO A 344 6.61 18.82 24.71
C PRO A 344 7.82 19.76 24.77
N SER A 345 8.52 19.86 25.91
CA SER A 345 9.72 20.67 26.06
C SER A 345 10.98 20.04 25.48
N LEU A 346 10.94 18.73 25.19
CA LEU A 346 12.04 17.97 24.60
C LEU A 346 11.97 17.89 23.07
N ARG A 347 10.85 18.32 22.48
CA ARG A 347 10.66 18.34 21.02
C ARG A 347 11.76 19.12 20.29
N ALA A 348 12.07 18.67 19.07
CA ALA A 348 12.99 19.37 18.20
C ALA A 348 12.54 20.81 17.92
N GLN A 349 13.52 21.71 17.81
CA GLN A 349 13.26 23.11 17.42
C GLN A 349 12.87 23.21 15.94
N THR A 350 13.52 22.41 15.10
CA THR A 350 13.21 22.31 13.68
C THR A 350 12.18 21.20 13.49
N ARG A 351 11.07 21.52 12.84
CA ARG A 351 10.01 20.56 12.52
C ARG A 351 9.66 20.71 11.05
N LEU A 352 9.76 19.62 10.31
CA LEU A 352 9.40 19.56 8.91
C LEU A 352 8.01 18.96 8.76
N THR A 353 7.08 19.68 8.15
CA THR A 353 5.79 19.09 7.76
C THR A 353 5.87 18.62 6.31
N VAL A 354 5.66 17.31 6.11
CA VAL A 354 5.73 16.64 4.81
C VAL A 354 4.35 16.10 4.47
N GLN A 355 3.87 16.39 3.27
CA GLN A 355 2.64 15.81 2.77
C GLN A 355 2.83 14.30 2.58
N ASN A 356 2.04 13.50 3.29
CA ASN A 356 2.03 12.06 3.19
C ASN A 356 0.95 11.60 2.21
N ASN A 357 1.30 10.68 1.30
CA ASN A 357 0.40 9.96 0.40
C ASN A 357 0.79 8.46 0.30
N TYR A 358 1.43 7.91 1.35
CA TYR A 358 1.84 6.51 1.48
C TYR A 358 2.80 6.04 0.38
N ASN A 359 3.79 6.87 0.04
CA ASN A 359 4.82 6.47 -0.91
C ASN A 359 6.03 5.89 -0.17
N THR A 360 6.34 4.63 -0.46
CA THR A 360 7.42 3.86 0.16
C THR A 360 8.77 4.59 0.18
N SER A 361 9.13 5.32 -0.89
CA SER A 361 10.42 6.05 -0.93
C SER A 361 10.45 7.22 0.05
N ILE A 362 9.31 7.90 0.25
CA ILE A 362 9.19 8.98 1.24
C ILE A 362 9.16 8.41 2.65
N ASP A 363 8.46 7.31 2.88
CA ASP A 363 8.37 6.67 4.19
C ASP A 363 9.75 6.12 4.60
N ASN A 364 10.46 5.46 3.68
CA ASN A 364 11.84 5.05 3.89
C ASN A 364 12.76 6.24 4.21
N ALA A 365 12.58 7.35 3.49
CA ALA A 365 13.35 8.57 3.73
C ALA A 365 13.05 9.21 5.08
N TYR A 366 11.80 9.16 5.57
CA TYR A 366 11.46 9.55 6.94
C TYR A 366 12.36 8.80 7.93
N TYR A 367 12.37 7.47 7.87
CA TYR A 367 13.11 6.66 8.85
C TYR A 367 14.63 6.88 8.76
N THR A 368 15.19 6.94 7.54
CA THR A 368 16.61 7.20 7.33
C THR A 368 16.97 8.62 7.82
N PHE A 369 16.18 9.62 7.45
CA PHE A 369 16.44 11.01 7.80
C PHE A 369 16.36 11.25 9.30
N THR A 370 15.33 10.77 10.00
CA THR A 370 15.19 10.96 11.45
C THR A 370 16.32 10.28 12.23
N ASN A 371 16.85 9.16 11.73
CA ASN A 371 17.99 8.48 12.34
C ASN A 371 19.30 9.27 12.15
N GLU A 372 19.48 9.96 11.03
CA GLU A 372 20.66 10.79 10.75
C GLU A 372 20.56 12.21 11.32
N HIS A 373 19.34 12.74 11.46
CA HIS A 373 19.00 14.11 11.84
C HIS A 373 18.10 14.16 13.09
N GLY A 374 18.60 13.64 14.21
CA GLY A 374 17.86 13.68 15.49
C GLY A 374 17.53 15.09 15.99
N ASP A 375 18.12 16.15 15.44
CA ASP A 375 17.75 17.55 15.74
C ASP A 375 16.51 18.06 14.99
N VAL A 376 15.90 17.23 14.13
CA VAL A 376 14.75 17.56 13.30
C VAL A 376 13.64 16.54 13.51
N GLU A 377 12.44 17.02 13.83
CA GLU A 377 11.23 16.20 13.75
C GLU A 377 10.63 16.29 12.35
N VAL A 378 10.21 15.17 11.80
CA VAL A 378 9.46 15.11 10.54
C VAL A 378 8.03 14.71 10.88
N ILE A 379 7.06 15.50 10.42
CA ILE A 379 5.62 15.28 10.64
C ILE A 379 5.03 14.91 9.29
N MET A 380 4.66 13.64 9.14
CA MET A 380 4.02 13.10 7.95
C MET A 380 2.50 13.28 8.06
N THR A 381 1.88 14.03 7.14
CA THR A 381 0.44 14.31 7.24
C THR A 381 -0.27 14.36 5.90
N GLN A 382 -1.47 13.77 5.85
CA GLN A 382 -2.39 13.88 4.71
C GLN A 382 -3.24 15.16 4.78
N GLN A 383 -3.39 15.75 5.98
CA GLN A 383 -4.25 16.92 6.19
C GLN A 383 -3.49 18.20 5.85
N VAL A 384 -3.48 18.53 4.55
CA VAL A 384 -2.89 19.77 4.04
C VAL A 384 -3.97 20.75 3.57
N GLU A 385 -3.69 22.04 3.67
CA GLU A 385 -4.53 23.08 3.06
C GLU A 385 -4.56 22.92 1.53
N ASP A 386 -5.60 23.41 0.87
CA ASP A 386 -5.58 23.57 -0.59
C ASP A 386 -4.32 24.33 -1.01
N ILE A 387 -3.48 23.70 -1.82
CA ILE A 387 -2.15 24.22 -2.09
C ILE A 387 -2.19 25.57 -2.81
N VAL A 388 -3.22 25.81 -3.66
CA VAL A 388 -3.35 27.07 -4.37
C VAL A 388 -3.65 28.21 -3.39
N GLN A 389 -4.57 27.98 -2.44
CA GLN A 389 -4.84 28.93 -1.35
C GLN A 389 -3.61 29.09 -0.45
N ALA A 390 -2.94 28.00 -0.09
CA ALA A 390 -1.73 28.01 0.72
C ALA A 390 -0.65 28.90 0.07
N MET A 391 -0.38 28.74 -1.23
CA MET A 391 0.59 29.55 -1.95
C MET A 391 0.17 31.03 -2.07
N MET A 392 -1.12 31.31 -2.29
CA MET A 392 -1.64 32.68 -2.32
C MET A 392 -1.49 33.39 -0.97
N ASN A 393 -1.72 32.66 0.13
CA ASN A 393 -1.56 33.16 1.50
C ASN A 393 -0.12 33.11 2.00
N ARG A 394 0.80 32.53 1.21
CA ARG A 394 2.20 32.28 1.60
C ARG A 394 2.31 31.46 2.89
N SER A 395 1.46 30.44 2.97
CA SER A 395 1.41 29.51 4.09
C SER A 395 2.75 28.80 4.24
N THR A 396 3.22 28.74 5.48
CA THR A 396 4.44 28.03 5.90
C THR A 396 4.09 26.68 6.53
N ALA A 397 2.82 26.25 6.48
CA ALA A 397 2.32 25.10 7.23
C ALA A 397 2.83 23.75 6.71
N VAL A 398 3.24 23.67 5.45
CA VAL A 398 3.82 22.47 4.82
C VAL A 398 5.16 22.85 4.21
N ASP A 399 6.20 22.06 4.51
CA ASP A 399 7.56 22.28 4.02
C ASP A 399 7.82 21.53 2.71
N VAL A 400 7.31 20.30 2.58
CA VAL A 400 7.45 19.44 1.40
C VAL A 400 6.09 18.96 0.94
N TYR A 401 5.76 19.21 -0.33
CA TYR A 401 4.56 18.70 -0.98
C TYR A 401 4.91 17.52 -1.89
N TYR A 402 3.95 16.60 -2.04
CA TYR A 402 4.02 15.47 -2.96
C TYR A 402 2.74 15.46 -3.79
N LEU A 403 2.86 15.62 -5.10
CA LEU A 403 1.71 15.78 -6.01
C LEU A 403 1.87 14.96 -7.29
N ASN A 404 0.73 14.50 -7.82
CA ASN A 404 0.67 13.94 -9.16
C ASN A 404 0.75 15.04 -10.23
N VAL A 405 1.56 14.83 -11.26
CA VAL A 405 1.74 15.80 -12.36
C VAL A 405 0.43 16.05 -13.14
N SER A 406 -0.47 15.07 -13.20
CA SER A 406 -1.76 15.21 -13.86
C SER A 406 -2.80 15.98 -13.03
N SER A 407 -2.49 16.34 -11.78
CA SER A 407 -3.40 17.08 -10.90
C SER A 407 -3.48 18.58 -11.23
N GLN A 408 -4.64 19.20 -10.99
CA GLN A 408 -4.78 20.66 -11.08
C GLN A 408 -3.86 21.40 -10.10
N ALA A 409 -3.70 20.86 -8.89
CA ALA A 409 -2.83 21.39 -7.86
C ALA A 409 -1.39 21.56 -8.38
N TYR A 410 -0.83 20.52 -9.01
CA TYR A 410 0.51 20.53 -9.57
C TYR A 410 0.66 21.58 -10.68
N GLU A 411 -0.22 21.56 -11.68
CA GLU A 411 -0.13 22.50 -12.81
C GLU A 411 -0.24 23.95 -12.33
N ALA A 412 -1.09 24.23 -11.35
CA ALA A 412 -1.25 25.57 -10.78
C ALA A 412 0.03 26.06 -10.08
N VAL A 413 0.69 25.22 -9.27
CA VAL A 413 1.93 25.63 -8.57
C VAL A 413 3.15 25.64 -9.49
N PHE A 414 3.25 24.68 -10.40
CA PHE A 414 4.32 24.60 -11.38
C PHE A 414 4.27 25.80 -12.33
N SER A 415 3.13 26.07 -12.98
CA SER A 415 2.98 27.18 -13.94
C SER A 415 3.25 28.55 -13.32
N ARG A 416 2.81 28.78 -12.07
CA ARG A 416 2.98 30.06 -11.34
C ARG A 416 4.35 30.23 -10.68
N GLY A 417 5.18 29.17 -10.66
CA GLY A 417 6.52 29.20 -10.06
C GLY A 417 6.49 29.18 -8.53
N TYR A 418 5.50 28.49 -7.94
CA TYR A 418 5.38 28.30 -6.50
C TYR A 418 6.12 27.03 -6.02
N MET A 419 7.36 26.87 -6.46
CA MET A 419 8.24 25.78 -6.05
C MET A 419 9.63 26.35 -5.75
N ALA A 420 10.26 25.85 -4.69
CA ALA A 420 11.61 26.26 -4.33
C ALA A 420 12.63 25.74 -5.37
N GLU A 421 13.57 26.59 -5.77
CA GLU A 421 14.78 26.16 -6.49
C GLU A 421 15.58 25.14 -5.67
N LEU A 422 15.88 24.00 -6.28
CA LEU A 422 16.66 22.88 -5.73
C LEU A 422 18.07 22.80 -6.33
N SER A 423 18.40 23.65 -7.31
CA SER A 423 19.68 23.65 -8.03
C SER A 423 20.93 23.92 -7.17
N GLY A 424 20.76 24.29 -5.90
CA GLY A 424 21.84 24.33 -4.91
C GLY A 424 22.33 22.94 -4.45
N SER A 425 21.51 21.90 -4.62
CA SER A 425 21.88 20.51 -4.34
C SER A 425 22.39 19.84 -5.62
N GLU A 426 23.66 19.44 -5.61
CA GLU A 426 24.26 18.69 -6.73
C GLU A 426 23.56 17.34 -6.94
N LYS A 427 23.10 16.70 -5.86
CA LYS A 427 22.48 15.38 -5.87
C LYS A 427 21.12 15.40 -6.57
N LEU A 428 20.21 16.25 -6.09
CA LEU A 428 18.89 16.43 -6.70
C LEU A 428 18.98 16.93 -8.15
N SER A 429 19.95 17.82 -8.43
CA SER A 429 20.18 18.28 -9.79
C SER A 429 20.62 17.13 -10.70
N ALA A 430 21.57 16.30 -10.25
CA ALA A 430 22.04 15.16 -11.02
C ALA A 430 20.95 14.12 -11.27
N LEU A 431 20.05 13.87 -10.31
CA LEU A 431 18.90 12.96 -10.49
C LEU A 431 18.03 13.40 -11.67
N VAL A 432 17.67 14.69 -11.71
CA VAL A 432 16.76 15.24 -12.73
C VAL A 432 17.48 15.42 -14.08
N GLU A 433 18.70 15.96 -14.08
CA GLU A 433 19.46 16.24 -15.31
C GLU A 433 19.89 14.96 -16.04
N ASN A 434 20.15 13.87 -15.31
CA ASN A 434 20.46 12.57 -15.92
C ASN A 434 19.21 11.77 -16.30
N GLY A 435 18.01 12.23 -15.92
CA GLY A 435 16.75 11.60 -16.26
C GLY A 435 16.36 11.76 -17.72
N TYR A 436 15.40 10.96 -18.18
CA TYR A 436 14.78 11.09 -19.49
C TYR A 436 14.17 12.48 -19.72
N PRO A 437 13.97 12.92 -20.97
CA PRO A 437 13.36 14.22 -21.27
C PRO A 437 12.04 14.47 -20.53
N PHE A 438 11.18 13.45 -20.42
CA PHE A 438 9.90 13.56 -19.73
C PHE A 438 10.02 13.89 -18.23
N VAL A 439 11.14 13.53 -17.58
CA VAL A 439 11.43 13.91 -16.19
C VAL A 439 11.76 15.40 -16.11
N GLN A 440 12.63 15.86 -17.02
CA GLN A 440 13.09 17.25 -17.05
C GLN A 440 11.93 18.19 -17.37
N GLU A 441 11.04 17.80 -18.28
CA GLU A 441 9.86 18.58 -18.69
C GLU A 441 8.92 18.93 -17.54
N VAL A 442 8.87 18.09 -16.51
CA VAL A 442 8.00 18.29 -15.34
C VAL A 442 8.82 18.80 -14.14
N CYS A 443 10.07 18.40 -13.95
CA CYS A 443 10.84 18.80 -12.77
C CYS A 443 11.66 20.10 -12.94
N VAL A 444 11.78 20.64 -14.16
CA VAL A 444 12.59 21.83 -14.46
C VAL A 444 11.70 22.99 -14.91
N LYS A 445 11.85 24.14 -14.24
CA LYS A 445 11.19 25.39 -14.61
C LYS A 445 12.21 26.50 -14.80
N ASP A 446 12.14 27.21 -15.93
CA ASP A 446 13.04 28.33 -16.26
C ASP A 446 14.54 27.96 -16.16
N GLY A 447 14.87 26.70 -16.46
CA GLY A 447 16.23 26.14 -16.37
C GLY A 447 16.73 25.83 -14.96
N GLN A 448 15.83 25.82 -13.96
CA GLN A 448 16.12 25.44 -12.58
C GLN A 448 15.36 24.16 -12.22
N VAL A 449 16.01 23.27 -11.48
CA VAL A 449 15.35 22.10 -10.89
C VAL A 449 14.48 22.58 -9.73
N VAL A 450 13.19 22.23 -9.74
CA VAL A 450 12.21 22.70 -8.76
C VAL A 450 11.43 21.57 -8.07
N ALA A 451 11.52 20.35 -8.59
CA ALA A 451 10.93 19.14 -8.03
C ALA A 451 11.83 17.93 -8.33
N ILE A 452 11.56 16.79 -7.70
CA ILE A 452 12.17 15.50 -8.03
C ILE A 452 11.09 14.47 -8.34
N PRO A 453 11.32 13.55 -9.30
CA PRO A 453 10.43 12.41 -9.52
C PRO A 453 10.53 11.45 -8.34
N VAL A 454 9.38 10.98 -7.86
CA VAL A 454 9.30 10.02 -6.75
C VAL A 454 8.71 8.68 -7.22
N GLU A 455 7.81 8.72 -8.19
CA GLU A 455 7.10 7.54 -8.65
C GLU A 455 6.62 7.73 -10.10
N ILE A 456 6.58 6.64 -10.86
CA ILE A 456 6.08 6.63 -12.23
C ILE A 456 5.34 5.33 -12.54
N TYR A 457 4.14 5.48 -13.10
CA TYR A 457 3.34 4.40 -13.65
C TYR A 457 3.10 4.64 -15.13
N MET A 458 3.13 3.58 -15.93
CA MET A 458 2.99 3.68 -17.37
C MET A 458 1.83 2.83 -17.84
N ASP A 459 1.12 3.31 -18.85
CA ASP A 459 -0.03 2.66 -19.43
C ASP A 459 0.23 2.39 -20.91
N GLY A 460 0.39 1.12 -21.27
CA GLY A 460 0.75 0.68 -22.61
C GLY A 460 -0.29 -0.25 -23.24
N ARG A 461 -0.32 -0.27 -24.58
CA ARG A 461 -1.13 -1.20 -25.39
C ARG A 461 -0.25 -2.25 -26.03
N GLY A 462 -0.80 -3.44 -26.23
CA GLY A 462 -0.03 -4.62 -26.60
C GLY A 462 -0.32 -5.13 -28.01
N TYR A 463 0.70 -5.65 -28.68
CA TYR A 463 0.53 -6.63 -29.76
C TYR A 463 1.45 -7.84 -29.53
N ASP A 464 1.02 -9.03 -29.93
CA ASP A 464 1.82 -10.25 -29.76
C ASP A 464 2.62 -10.53 -31.05
N PRO A 465 3.97 -10.41 -31.03
CA PRO A 465 4.79 -10.69 -32.20
C PRO A 465 4.68 -12.14 -32.69
N ALA A 466 4.57 -13.11 -31.80
CA ALA A 466 4.44 -14.52 -32.17
C ALA A 466 3.06 -14.83 -32.75
N ALA A 467 1.99 -14.21 -32.24
CA ALA A 467 0.66 -14.30 -32.85
C ALA A 467 0.65 -13.72 -34.28
N PHE A 468 1.36 -12.60 -34.50
CA PHE A 468 1.56 -12.03 -35.85
C PHE A 468 2.28 -13.02 -36.77
N GLU A 469 3.38 -13.63 -36.32
CA GLU A 469 4.13 -14.61 -37.12
C GLU A 469 3.27 -15.84 -37.50
N ARG A 470 2.41 -16.31 -36.58
CA ARG A 470 1.49 -17.45 -36.81
C ARG A 470 0.51 -17.20 -37.96
N ILE A 471 0.08 -15.96 -38.17
CA ILE A 471 -0.78 -15.57 -39.29
C ILE A 471 0.00 -15.03 -40.51
N GLY A 472 1.32 -15.21 -40.51
CA GLY A 472 2.21 -14.85 -41.62
C GLY A 472 2.48 -13.35 -41.76
N LEU A 473 2.39 -12.60 -40.66
CA LEU A 473 2.76 -11.19 -40.58
C LEU A 473 4.14 -11.00 -39.93
N THR A 474 4.67 -9.80 -40.05
CA THR A 474 5.96 -9.37 -39.51
C THR A 474 5.81 -8.04 -38.78
N GLU A 475 6.87 -7.58 -38.12
CA GLU A 475 6.91 -6.26 -37.44
C GLU A 475 6.59 -5.08 -38.38
N ASN A 476 6.83 -5.22 -39.69
CA ASN A 476 6.49 -4.19 -40.69
C ASN A 476 4.98 -4.07 -40.92
N ASP A 477 4.20 -5.07 -40.52
CA ASP A 477 2.74 -5.09 -40.63
C ASP A 477 2.05 -4.54 -39.38
N VAL A 478 2.82 -4.23 -38.31
CA VAL A 478 2.30 -3.65 -37.07
C VAL A 478 1.89 -2.19 -37.35
N PRO A 479 0.64 -1.79 -37.06
CA PRO A 479 0.18 -0.42 -37.22
C PRO A 479 1.07 0.60 -36.49
N LYS A 480 1.34 1.73 -37.13
CA LYS A 480 2.14 2.84 -36.58
C LYS A 480 1.31 4.06 -36.25
N THR A 481 0.05 4.08 -36.67
CA THR A 481 -0.92 5.13 -36.35
C THR A 481 -2.23 4.54 -35.84
N TRP A 482 -2.98 5.32 -35.06
CA TRP A 482 -4.33 4.94 -34.63
C TRP A 482 -5.28 4.69 -35.82
N VAL A 483 -5.13 5.45 -36.91
CA VAL A 483 -5.87 5.21 -38.17
C VAL A 483 -5.54 3.83 -38.73
N GLU A 484 -4.26 3.53 -38.92
CA GLU A 484 -3.80 2.23 -39.43
C GLU A 484 -4.27 1.07 -38.53
N PHE A 485 -4.29 1.29 -37.21
CA PHE A 485 -4.77 0.30 -36.26
C PHE A 485 -6.24 -0.03 -36.50
N PHE A 486 -7.13 0.95 -36.51
CA PHE A 486 -8.57 0.73 -36.74
C PHE A 486 -8.85 0.16 -38.13
N GLU A 487 -8.18 0.67 -39.18
CA GLU A 487 -8.31 0.15 -40.55
C GLU A 487 -7.83 -1.31 -40.69
N SER A 488 -6.90 -1.75 -39.82
CA SER A 488 -6.37 -3.11 -39.85
C SER A 488 -7.30 -4.16 -39.22
N LEU A 489 -8.24 -3.76 -38.35
CA LEU A 489 -9.00 -4.70 -37.51
C LEU A 489 -9.83 -5.69 -38.32
N GLU A 490 -10.63 -5.24 -39.29
CA GLU A 490 -11.46 -6.13 -40.10
C GLU A 490 -10.65 -7.08 -41.01
N PRO A 491 -9.61 -6.62 -41.74
CA PRO A 491 -8.74 -7.53 -42.49
C PRO A 491 -8.04 -8.56 -41.60
N LEU A 492 -7.57 -8.16 -40.42
CA LEU A 492 -6.90 -9.05 -39.47
C LEU A 492 -7.87 -10.05 -38.87
N ALA A 493 -9.07 -9.63 -38.45
CA ALA A 493 -10.11 -10.54 -37.95
C ALA A 493 -10.40 -11.68 -38.92
N LYS A 494 -10.45 -11.40 -40.23
CA LYS A 494 -10.65 -12.43 -41.26
C LYS A 494 -9.49 -13.43 -41.33
N LYS A 495 -8.24 -12.96 -41.21
CA LYS A 495 -7.05 -13.84 -41.19
C LYS A 495 -7.01 -14.68 -39.91
N VAL A 496 -7.28 -14.06 -38.77
CA VAL A 496 -7.32 -14.70 -37.46
C VAL A 496 -8.36 -15.81 -37.43
N ALA A 497 -9.56 -15.56 -37.97
CA ALA A 497 -10.62 -16.56 -38.06
C ALA A 497 -10.28 -17.80 -38.92
N GLU A 498 -9.25 -17.74 -39.77
CA GLU A 498 -8.74 -18.89 -40.52
C GLU A 498 -7.85 -19.81 -39.67
N VAL A 499 -7.37 -19.35 -38.50
CA VAL A 499 -6.49 -20.09 -37.59
C VAL A 499 -7.27 -20.48 -36.33
N PRO A 500 -7.55 -21.78 -36.12
CA PRO A 500 -8.28 -22.24 -34.94
C PRO A 500 -7.61 -21.83 -33.62
N GLY A 501 -8.42 -21.37 -32.66
CA GLY A 501 -7.96 -20.99 -31.33
C GLY A 501 -7.32 -19.60 -31.23
N MET A 502 -7.36 -18.79 -32.30
CA MET A 502 -6.87 -17.41 -32.27
C MET A 502 -8.02 -16.39 -32.25
N SER A 503 -7.77 -15.25 -31.60
CA SER A 503 -8.67 -14.10 -31.56
C SER A 503 -7.90 -12.80 -31.80
N LEU A 504 -8.62 -11.76 -32.26
CA LEU A 504 -8.02 -10.44 -32.47
C LEU A 504 -7.70 -9.76 -31.13
N PHE A 505 -8.61 -9.91 -30.17
CA PHE A 505 -8.54 -9.41 -28.79
C PHE A 505 -8.89 -10.53 -27.82
N GLU A 506 -8.64 -10.32 -26.53
CA GLU A 506 -9.09 -11.24 -25.50
C GLU A 506 -10.62 -11.36 -25.49
N THR A 507 -11.12 -12.59 -25.30
CA THR A 507 -12.55 -12.92 -25.50
C THR A 507 -13.38 -12.89 -24.23
N TYR A 508 -12.80 -12.47 -23.10
CA TYR A 508 -13.58 -12.10 -21.92
C TYR A 508 -14.27 -10.74 -22.10
N TYR A 509 -13.90 -9.95 -23.12
CA TYR A 509 -14.65 -8.79 -23.58
C TYR A 509 -15.64 -9.18 -24.69
N ASP A 510 -16.86 -8.65 -24.62
CA ASP A 510 -17.73 -8.56 -25.79
C ASP A 510 -17.31 -7.40 -26.73
N TYR A 511 -17.88 -7.36 -27.94
CA TYR A 511 -17.51 -6.35 -28.92
C TYR A 511 -17.85 -4.90 -28.53
N GLU A 512 -18.85 -4.63 -27.68
CA GLU A 512 -19.16 -3.27 -27.18
C GLU A 512 -18.17 -2.86 -26.08
N SER A 513 -17.81 -3.79 -25.20
CA SER A 513 -16.77 -3.56 -24.19
C SER A 513 -15.43 -3.22 -24.85
N ALA A 514 -14.97 -4.00 -25.84
CA ALA A 514 -13.75 -3.70 -26.58
C ALA A 514 -13.84 -2.37 -27.34
N ARG A 515 -14.98 -2.09 -27.98
CA ARG A 515 -15.26 -0.83 -28.66
C ARG A 515 -15.11 0.38 -27.72
N THR A 516 -15.56 0.25 -26.48
CA THR A 516 -15.47 1.30 -25.44
C THR A 516 -14.05 1.45 -24.92
N THR A 517 -13.37 0.35 -24.65
CA THR A 517 -11.99 0.33 -24.13
C THR A 517 -11.02 1.01 -25.09
N PHE A 518 -11.05 0.66 -26.38
CA PHE A 518 -10.13 1.26 -27.36
C PHE A 518 -10.46 2.71 -27.72
N LEU A 519 -11.73 3.12 -27.63
CA LEU A 519 -12.10 4.54 -27.75
C LEU A 519 -11.52 5.35 -26.60
N SER A 520 -11.68 4.86 -25.37
CA SER A 520 -11.18 5.52 -24.15
C SER A 520 -9.65 5.63 -24.17
N ALA A 521 -8.96 4.56 -24.58
CA ALA A 521 -7.51 4.56 -24.77
C ALA A 521 -7.06 5.59 -25.81
N MET A 522 -7.66 5.59 -27.01
CA MET A 522 -7.31 6.53 -28.08
C MET A 522 -7.53 7.98 -27.67
N ILE A 523 -8.63 8.29 -26.97
CA ILE A 523 -8.90 9.62 -26.46
C ILE A 523 -7.88 10.03 -25.39
N SER A 524 -7.51 9.12 -24.49
CA SER A 524 -6.53 9.38 -23.42
C SER A 524 -5.14 9.68 -24.00
N ASP A 525 -4.71 8.89 -24.99
CA ASP A 525 -3.48 9.13 -25.75
C ASP A 525 -3.52 10.47 -26.48
N TYR A 526 -4.67 10.81 -27.08
CA TYR A 526 -4.82 12.07 -27.79
C TYR A 526 -4.76 13.26 -26.84
N MET A 527 -5.40 13.17 -25.68
CA MET A 527 -5.32 14.15 -24.61
C MET A 527 -3.87 14.39 -24.18
N ASN A 528 -3.12 13.32 -23.91
CA ASN A 528 -1.71 13.45 -23.57
C ASN A 528 -0.92 14.12 -24.71
N TYR A 529 -1.16 13.69 -25.96
CA TYR A 529 -0.53 14.28 -27.15
C TYR A 529 -0.77 15.79 -27.25
N ILE A 530 -2.02 16.27 -27.18
CA ILE A 530 -2.31 17.71 -27.30
C ILE A 530 -1.93 18.51 -26.06
N SER A 531 -1.76 17.87 -24.88
CA SER A 531 -1.27 18.54 -23.67
C SER A 531 0.21 18.96 -23.76
N GLN A 532 0.97 18.39 -24.71
CA GLN A 532 2.36 18.73 -24.89
C GLN A 532 2.53 20.11 -25.56
N PRO A 533 3.47 20.97 -25.10
CA PRO A 533 3.58 22.36 -25.54
C PRO A 533 3.82 22.58 -27.05
N GLU A 534 4.36 21.57 -27.74
CA GLU A 534 4.62 21.60 -29.18
C GLU A 534 3.40 21.33 -30.06
N ASN A 535 2.31 20.84 -29.49
CA ASN A 535 1.11 20.42 -30.21
C ASN A 535 -0.01 21.46 -30.11
N GLU A 536 -0.96 21.39 -31.04
CA GLU A 536 -2.15 22.24 -31.00
C GLU A 536 -3.10 21.73 -29.90
N PHE A 537 -3.41 22.60 -28.92
CA PHE A 537 -4.27 22.28 -27.78
C PHE A 537 -5.77 22.32 -28.18
N ALA A 538 -6.21 21.36 -28.99
CA ALA A 538 -7.60 21.21 -29.47
C ALA A 538 -7.91 19.78 -29.95
N PHE A 539 -9.19 19.40 -29.91
CA PHE A 539 -9.75 18.19 -30.53
C PHE A 539 -10.23 18.42 -31.97
N ASP A 540 -10.60 19.64 -32.36
CA ASP A 540 -10.96 19.98 -33.74
C ASP A 540 -9.72 20.08 -34.65
N THR A 541 -9.01 18.96 -34.79
CA THR A 541 -7.82 18.80 -35.65
C THR A 541 -8.10 17.83 -36.79
N GLU A 542 -7.30 17.90 -37.86
CA GLU A 542 -7.41 16.94 -38.96
C GLU A 542 -7.06 15.52 -38.48
N GLU A 543 -6.09 15.40 -37.56
CA GLU A 543 -5.62 14.14 -37.00
C GLU A 543 -6.68 13.43 -36.15
N PHE A 544 -7.30 14.12 -35.19
CA PHE A 544 -8.32 13.50 -34.32
C PHE A 544 -9.55 13.10 -35.12
N ARG A 545 -9.97 13.95 -36.06
CA ARG A 545 -11.09 13.64 -36.96
C ARG A 545 -10.84 12.41 -37.81
N ALA A 546 -9.63 12.27 -38.35
CA ALA A 546 -9.27 11.10 -39.16
C ALA A 546 -9.26 9.81 -38.32
N VAL A 547 -8.75 9.86 -37.09
CA VAL A 547 -8.77 8.70 -36.18
C VAL A 547 -10.19 8.34 -35.77
N LEU A 548 -11.03 9.33 -35.46
CA LEU A 548 -12.42 9.11 -35.09
C LEU A 548 -13.25 8.55 -36.26
N GLU A 549 -13.02 9.03 -37.48
CA GLU A 549 -13.63 8.46 -38.69
C GLU A 549 -13.18 7.02 -38.92
N ALA A 550 -11.89 6.71 -38.73
CA ALA A 550 -11.38 5.35 -38.83
C ALA A 550 -12.01 4.43 -37.78
N TYR A 551 -12.14 4.89 -36.54
CA TYR A 551 -12.84 4.18 -35.45
C TYR A 551 -14.31 3.91 -35.78
N GLU A 552 -15.05 4.90 -36.27
CA GLU A 552 -16.47 4.76 -36.65
C GLU A 552 -16.67 3.82 -37.84
N SER A 553 -15.66 3.65 -38.69
CA SER A 553 -15.72 2.77 -39.86
C SER A 553 -15.66 1.28 -39.51
N VAL A 554 -15.20 0.93 -38.31
CA VAL A 554 -15.03 -0.46 -37.86
C VAL A 554 -16.37 -1.08 -37.52
N ASP A 555 -16.73 -2.19 -38.19
CA ASP A 555 -17.84 -3.03 -37.76
C ASP A 555 -17.40 -4.00 -36.65
N TRP A 556 -17.42 -3.51 -35.40
CA TRP A 556 -17.00 -4.26 -34.19
C TRP A 556 -17.69 -5.63 -34.05
N SER A 557 -18.95 -5.73 -34.47
CA SER A 557 -19.72 -6.98 -34.45
C SER A 557 -19.17 -8.07 -35.39
N LYS A 558 -18.28 -7.71 -36.33
CA LYS A 558 -17.65 -8.63 -37.29
C LYS A 558 -16.22 -9.02 -36.91
N LEU A 559 -15.71 -8.57 -35.78
CA LEU A 559 -14.33 -8.87 -35.35
C LEU A 559 -14.17 -10.26 -34.73
N GLY A 560 -15.25 -11.03 -34.60
CA GLY A 560 -15.22 -12.39 -34.05
C GLY A 560 -15.27 -12.44 -32.52
N MET A 561 -15.62 -11.33 -31.87
CA MET A 561 -15.81 -11.24 -30.42
C MET A 561 -17.24 -11.65 -30.01
N PRO A 562 -17.45 -12.05 -28.74
CA PRO A 562 -18.78 -12.31 -28.19
C PRO A 562 -19.73 -11.12 -28.31
N ALA A 563 -21.04 -11.39 -28.33
CA ALA A 563 -22.06 -10.35 -28.29
C ALA A 563 -22.42 -9.96 -26.85
N PRO A 564 -22.80 -8.68 -26.59
CA PRO A 564 -23.17 -8.22 -25.26
C PRO A 564 -24.48 -8.88 -24.80
N ASP A 565 -24.59 -9.15 -23.50
CA ASP A 565 -25.79 -9.65 -22.81
C ASP A 565 -26.43 -10.92 -23.40
N THR A 566 -25.69 -11.68 -24.19
CA THR A 566 -26.15 -12.98 -24.71
C THR A 566 -25.47 -14.10 -23.96
N ASP A 567 -26.27 -14.91 -23.25
CA ASP A 567 -26.00 -16.33 -23.06
C ASP A 567 -26.18 -17.01 -24.44
N ASP A 568 -25.27 -16.72 -25.38
CA ASP A 568 -25.35 -17.14 -26.77
C ASP A 568 -25.07 -18.63 -26.97
N GLY A 569 -24.92 -19.39 -25.87
CA GLY A 569 -24.58 -20.81 -25.90
C GLY A 569 -23.16 -21.05 -26.40
N LEU A 570 -22.33 -20.01 -26.54
CA LEU A 570 -20.90 -20.16 -26.36
C LEU A 570 -20.67 -20.30 -24.85
N GLU A 571 -20.66 -21.55 -24.37
CA GLU A 571 -19.72 -21.95 -23.30
C GLU A 571 -18.29 -21.75 -23.86
N GLY A 572 -17.97 -20.51 -24.25
CA GLY A 572 -16.91 -20.16 -25.17
C GLY A 572 -15.59 -20.29 -24.46
N VAL A 573 -14.69 -21.07 -25.07
CA VAL A 573 -13.29 -21.14 -24.65
C VAL A 573 -12.78 -19.71 -24.49
N VAL A 574 -12.50 -19.30 -23.25
CA VAL A 574 -11.88 -18.01 -22.97
C VAL A 574 -10.50 -18.06 -23.60
N ILE A 575 -10.35 -17.36 -24.72
CA ILE A 575 -9.06 -17.09 -25.36
C ILE A 575 -8.50 -15.83 -24.70
N ALA A 576 -7.46 -16.03 -23.90
CA ALA A 576 -6.68 -14.99 -23.24
C ALA A 576 -5.20 -15.16 -23.62
N ALA A 577 -4.39 -14.15 -23.34
CA ALA A 577 -2.94 -14.19 -23.58
C ALA A 577 -2.21 -15.13 -22.59
N SER A 578 -2.84 -15.46 -21.46
CA SER A 578 -2.33 -16.40 -20.45
C SER A 578 -3.30 -17.55 -20.26
N GLY A 579 -2.83 -18.79 -20.43
CA GLY A 579 -3.58 -19.98 -20.04
C GLY A 579 -3.55 -20.18 -18.51
N GLY A 580 -4.53 -20.91 -17.97
CA GLY A 580 -4.65 -21.16 -16.51
C GLY A 580 -3.49 -21.92 -15.86
N SER A 581 -2.47 -22.34 -16.63
CA SER A 581 -1.28 -23.07 -16.16
C SER A 581 0.02 -22.27 -16.23
N GLY A 582 -0.03 -20.94 -16.43
CA GLY A 582 1.17 -20.09 -16.46
C GLY A 582 1.97 -20.13 -17.77
N GLU A 583 1.53 -20.90 -18.77
CA GLU A 583 2.07 -20.82 -20.13
C GLU A 583 1.44 -19.65 -20.91
N VAL A 584 2.29 -18.85 -21.55
CA VAL A 584 1.86 -17.76 -22.43
C VAL A 584 1.28 -18.35 -23.72
N GLU A 585 -0.02 -18.15 -23.93
CA GLU A 585 -0.68 -18.59 -25.13
C GLU A 585 -0.66 -17.47 -26.18
N HIS A 586 0.08 -17.67 -27.27
CA HIS A 586 0.20 -16.70 -28.38
C HIS A 586 -1.03 -16.67 -29.30
N ASN A 587 -2.22 -16.65 -28.70
CA ASN A 587 -3.52 -16.81 -29.34
C ASN A 587 -4.26 -15.48 -29.58
N VAL A 588 -3.77 -14.38 -29.00
CA VAL A 588 -4.38 -13.05 -29.10
C VAL A 588 -3.45 -12.09 -29.84
N LEU A 589 -3.95 -11.32 -30.79
CA LEU A 589 -3.11 -10.40 -31.58
C LEU A 589 -2.82 -9.08 -30.87
N TYR A 590 -3.83 -8.49 -30.24
CA TYR A 590 -3.76 -7.18 -29.60
C TYR A 590 -4.39 -7.23 -28.21
N SER A 591 -3.87 -6.38 -27.32
CA SER A 591 -4.45 -6.15 -26.01
C SER A 591 -4.58 -4.67 -25.71
N SER A 592 -5.63 -4.34 -24.96
CA SER A 592 -5.81 -3.00 -24.39
C SER A 592 -4.86 -2.71 -23.23
N TYR A 593 -4.03 -3.67 -22.84
CA TYR A 593 -3.02 -3.49 -21.80
C TYR A 593 -1.76 -4.29 -22.15
N THR A 594 -0.59 -3.72 -21.87
CA THR A 594 0.66 -4.49 -21.80
C THR A 594 1.55 -3.88 -20.74
N ASN A 595 2.34 -4.73 -20.09
CA ASN A 595 3.31 -4.26 -19.13
C ASN A 595 4.49 -3.57 -19.84
N VAL A 596 4.51 -2.24 -19.76
CA VAL A 596 5.58 -1.37 -20.28
C VAL A 596 6.60 -0.96 -19.20
N SER A 597 6.59 -1.62 -18.05
CA SER A 597 7.60 -1.45 -17.00
C SER A 597 8.91 -2.18 -17.35
N ALA A 598 10.01 -1.74 -16.74
CA ALA A 598 11.24 -2.51 -16.61
C ALA A 598 11.17 -3.65 -15.57
N ASN A 599 10.00 -3.93 -15.00
CA ASN A 599 9.83 -5.03 -14.03
C ASN A 599 10.07 -6.40 -14.72
N GLY A 600 10.71 -7.34 -14.02
CA GLY A 600 10.93 -8.72 -14.47
C GLY A 600 9.67 -9.44 -14.95
N TYR A 601 8.50 -9.19 -14.33
CA TYR A 601 7.21 -9.74 -14.78
C TYR A 601 6.83 -9.31 -16.20
N ALA A 602 7.34 -8.18 -16.70
CA ALA A 602 7.10 -7.74 -18.08
C ALA A 602 7.68 -8.71 -19.13
N MET A 603 8.55 -9.63 -18.72
CA MET A 603 9.09 -10.70 -19.59
C MET A 603 8.18 -11.93 -19.68
N GLN A 604 7.16 -12.02 -18.82
CA GLN A 604 6.13 -13.05 -18.91
C GLN A 604 4.98 -12.62 -19.85
N ASP A 605 4.93 -11.35 -20.24
CA ASP A 605 3.86 -10.84 -21.10
C ASP A 605 4.08 -11.32 -22.55
N ALA A 606 3.00 -11.81 -23.19
CA ALA A 606 2.99 -12.11 -24.62
C ALA A 606 3.22 -10.84 -25.45
N PHE A 607 2.80 -9.70 -24.90
CA PHE A 607 2.66 -8.48 -25.64
C PHE A 607 3.94 -7.63 -25.64
N SER A 608 4.25 -7.13 -26.83
CA SER A 608 5.17 -6.03 -27.04
C SER A 608 4.39 -4.71 -27.17
N PRO A 609 4.97 -3.56 -26.82
CA PRO A 609 4.26 -2.30 -26.87
C PRO A 609 3.84 -1.92 -28.30
N LEU A 610 2.55 -1.66 -28.47
CA LEU A 610 1.93 -1.16 -29.68
C LEU A 610 2.04 0.36 -29.70
N LEU A 611 3.11 0.87 -30.32
CA LEU A 611 3.41 2.30 -30.42
C LEU A 611 2.60 2.96 -31.54
N LEU A 612 1.49 3.59 -31.18
CA LEU A 612 0.60 4.30 -32.11
C LEU A 612 0.82 5.82 -32.05
N SER A 613 0.85 6.47 -33.21
CA SER A 613 0.86 7.93 -33.35
C SER A 613 -0.44 8.45 -33.97
N PHE A 614 -0.68 9.76 -33.91
CA PHE A 614 -1.87 10.39 -34.49
C PHE A 614 -1.70 10.84 -35.95
N GLY A 615 -0.52 10.66 -36.55
CA GLY A 615 -0.28 11.02 -37.94
C GLY A 615 1.10 10.63 -38.43
N GLU A 616 1.28 10.58 -39.76
CA GLU A 616 2.54 10.18 -40.38
C GLU A 616 3.68 11.14 -39.99
N GLY A 617 4.80 10.59 -39.50
CA GLY A 617 5.96 11.36 -39.04
C GLY A 617 5.80 12.03 -37.67
N LYS A 618 4.69 11.80 -36.96
CA LYS A 618 4.52 12.17 -35.56
C LYS A 618 5.15 11.12 -34.64
N ALA A 619 5.55 11.52 -33.45
CA ALA A 619 6.04 10.57 -32.45
C ALA A 619 4.87 9.77 -31.87
N ALA A 620 5.04 8.45 -31.75
CA ALA A 620 4.18 7.63 -30.92
C ALA A 620 4.45 7.92 -29.44
N GLN A 621 3.47 7.64 -28.58
CA GLN A 621 3.56 7.95 -27.16
C GLN A 621 3.12 6.75 -26.30
N ILE A 622 3.74 6.62 -25.14
CA ILE A 622 3.25 5.79 -24.03
C ILE A 622 2.92 6.75 -22.89
N ASN A 623 1.70 6.68 -22.37
CA ASN A 623 1.28 7.57 -21.30
C ASN A 623 1.93 7.14 -19.98
N ALA A 624 2.39 8.11 -19.20
CA ALA A 624 2.87 7.89 -17.85
C ALA A 624 2.22 8.84 -16.85
N ASN A 625 1.81 8.32 -15.71
CA ASN A 625 1.48 9.11 -14.53
C ASN A 625 2.73 9.20 -13.66
N MET A 626 3.04 10.40 -13.18
CA MET A 626 4.23 10.64 -12.35
C MET A 626 3.85 11.43 -11.12
N ASN A 627 4.35 11.01 -9.96
CA ASN A 627 4.31 11.80 -8.75
C ASN A 627 5.67 12.43 -8.49
N VAL A 628 5.66 13.68 -8.03
CA VAL A 628 6.86 14.45 -7.73
C VAL A 628 6.80 15.06 -6.34
N ALA A 629 7.96 15.24 -5.72
CA ALA A 629 8.09 15.96 -4.46
C ALA A 629 8.85 17.28 -4.66
N PHE A 630 8.43 18.33 -3.96
CA PHE A 630 9.07 19.64 -4.02
C PHE A 630 8.98 20.40 -2.69
N VAL A 631 9.93 21.30 -2.48
CA VAL A 631 9.96 22.17 -1.30
C VAL A 631 9.08 23.40 -1.51
N ASN A 632 8.24 23.70 -0.51
CA ASN A 632 7.44 24.92 -0.47
C ASN A 632 8.37 26.16 -0.56
N PRO A 633 8.17 27.09 -1.51
CA PRO A 633 9.00 28.29 -1.61
C PRO A 633 8.94 29.21 -0.38
N PHE A 634 7.91 29.06 0.46
CA PHE A 634 7.71 29.81 1.70
C PHE A 634 8.13 29.04 2.96
N SER A 635 8.63 27.81 2.85
CA SER A 635 9.13 27.03 3.99
C SER A 635 10.15 27.84 4.80
N GLU A 636 9.98 27.88 6.12
CA GLU A 636 10.95 28.47 7.05
C GLU A 636 12.14 27.53 7.29
N ASN A 637 11.99 26.24 6.96
CA ASN A 637 12.96 25.16 7.18
C ASN A 637 13.59 24.65 5.87
N ARG A 638 13.72 25.53 4.87
CA ARG A 638 14.10 25.16 3.50
C ARG A 638 15.36 24.30 3.38
N GLU A 639 16.41 24.56 4.16
CA GLU A 639 17.64 23.76 4.11
C GLU A 639 17.39 22.32 4.57
N ALA A 640 16.64 22.14 5.66
CA ALA A 640 16.27 20.82 6.17
C ALA A 640 15.29 20.10 5.23
N ALA A 641 14.35 20.83 4.60
CA ALA A 641 13.44 20.27 3.60
C ALA A 641 14.18 19.80 2.33
N ILE A 642 15.21 20.53 1.88
CA ILE A 642 16.08 20.08 0.77
C ILE A 642 16.87 18.85 1.17
N ALA A 643 17.45 18.82 2.39
CA ALA A 643 18.15 17.64 2.89
C ALA A 643 17.22 16.41 2.99
N PHE A 644 15.97 16.61 3.39
CA PHE A 644 14.96 15.55 3.38
C PHE A 644 14.73 15.01 1.96
N LEU A 645 14.56 15.89 0.95
CA LEU A 645 14.46 15.44 -0.45
C LEU A 645 15.75 14.76 -0.95
N GLU A 646 16.92 15.16 -0.47
CA GLU A 646 18.18 14.44 -0.74
C GLU A 646 18.09 13.01 -0.19
N THR A 647 17.58 12.79 1.01
CA THR A 647 17.34 11.44 1.54
C THR A 647 16.30 10.69 0.71
N VAL A 648 15.19 11.32 0.31
CA VAL A 648 14.21 10.73 -0.62
C VAL A 648 14.90 10.24 -1.89
N SER A 649 15.82 11.03 -2.48
CA SER A 649 16.54 10.61 -3.69
C SER A 649 17.45 9.38 -3.50
N ASP A 650 17.97 9.15 -2.29
CA ASP A 650 18.73 7.93 -1.97
C ASP A 650 17.80 6.72 -1.85
N GLU A 651 16.67 6.93 -1.17
CA GLU A 651 15.68 5.90 -0.84
C GLU A 651 14.70 5.58 -1.98
N LEU A 652 14.81 6.29 -3.11
CA LEU A 652 14.04 5.97 -4.33
C LEU A 652 14.21 4.48 -4.68
N GLU A 653 13.06 3.83 -4.91
CA GLU A 653 13.02 2.43 -5.31
C GLU A 653 13.92 2.18 -6.54
N PRO A 654 14.70 1.08 -6.56
CA PRO A 654 15.59 0.78 -7.68
C PRO A 654 14.88 0.76 -9.03
N LEU A 655 13.67 0.21 -9.09
CA LEU A 655 12.86 0.17 -10.31
C LEU A 655 12.48 1.58 -10.80
N VAL A 656 12.14 2.50 -9.90
CA VAL A 656 11.87 3.90 -10.26
C VAL A 656 13.11 4.55 -10.87
N LYS A 657 14.30 4.36 -10.26
CA LYS A 657 15.59 4.86 -10.80
C LYS A 657 15.82 4.35 -12.23
N ILE A 658 15.56 3.07 -12.48
CA ILE A 658 15.63 2.46 -13.82
C ILE A 658 14.63 3.11 -14.77
N HIS A 659 13.38 3.35 -14.37
CA HIS A 659 12.38 3.95 -15.24
C HIS A 659 12.72 5.38 -15.64
N ILE A 660 13.18 6.20 -14.70
CA ILE A 660 13.39 7.64 -14.92
C ILE A 660 14.74 7.97 -15.55
N SER A 661 15.74 7.08 -15.49
CA SER A 661 17.10 7.33 -15.97
C SER A 661 17.55 6.31 -17.03
N PRO A 662 18.04 6.74 -18.20
CA PRO A 662 18.65 5.84 -19.19
C PRO A 662 19.98 5.23 -18.73
N ASN A 663 20.61 5.79 -17.69
CA ASN A 663 21.94 5.36 -17.23
C ASN A 663 21.88 4.25 -16.18
N GLU A 664 20.74 4.05 -15.53
CA GLU A 664 20.54 3.04 -14.49
C GLU A 664 20.20 1.69 -15.13
N ASN A 665 21.14 0.73 -15.11
CA ASN A 665 20.97 -0.55 -15.82
C ASN A 665 21.38 -1.76 -14.96
N GLU A 666 21.56 -1.58 -13.65
CA GLU A 666 21.87 -2.68 -12.75
C GLU A 666 20.60 -3.52 -12.51
N PRO A 667 20.64 -4.85 -12.74
CA PRO A 667 19.52 -5.73 -12.41
C PRO A 667 19.19 -5.73 -10.92
N VAL A 668 17.91 -5.77 -10.59
CA VAL A 668 17.39 -5.72 -9.23
C VAL A 668 16.82 -7.09 -8.89
N LYS A 669 17.38 -7.73 -7.86
CA LYS A 669 16.85 -8.99 -7.34
C LYS A 669 15.57 -8.75 -6.57
N SER A 670 14.65 -9.70 -6.63
CA SER A 670 13.50 -9.74 -5.74
C SER A 670 13.95 -9.70 -4.27
N PRO A 671 13.26 -8.96 -3.38
CA PRO A 671 13.50 -9.02 -1.94
C PRO A 671 13.41 -10.45 -1.37
N TYR A 672 12.61 -11.32 -2.00
CA TYR A 672 12.40 -12.71 -1.58
C TYR A 672 13.35 -13.70 -2.26
N TYR A 673 14.35 -13.23 -3.03
CA TYR A 673 15.24 -14.07 -3.82
C TYR A 673 15.85 -15.23 -3.02
N GLU A 674 16.52 -14.92 -1.90
CA GLU A 674 17.25 -15.93 -1.13
C GLU A 674 16.30 -16.86 -0.37
N THR A 675 15.21 -16.31 0.21
CA THR A 675 14.22 -17.08 0.97
C THR A 675 13.48 -18.08 0.08
N THR A 676 12.88 -17.62 -1.02
CA THR A 676 12.15 -18.49 -1.94
C THR A 676 13.07 -19.52 -2.62
N LEU A 677 14.32 -19.16 -2.90
CA LEU A 677 15.29 -20.12 -3.43
C LEU A 677 15.61 -21.22 -2.41
N ALA A 678 15.76 -20.87 -1.14
CA ALA A 678 16.00 -21.82 -0.06
C ALA A 678 14.77 -22.71 0.19
N GLU A 679 13.55 -22.17 0.09
CA GLU A 679 12.30 -22.93 0.18
C GLU A 679 12.22 -23.99 -0.93
N PHE A 680 12.49 -23.62 -2.18
CA PHE A 680 12.54 -24.61 -3.27
C PHE A 680 13.63 -25.66 -3.06
N ASP A 681 14.82 -25.24 -2.62
CA ASP A 681 15.91 -26.18 -2.32
C ASP A 681 15.52 -27.16 -1.20
N GLN A 682 14.77 -26.69 -0.18
CA GLN A 682 14.25 -27.50 0.91
C GLN A 682 13.15 -28.46 0.45
N MET A 683 12.14 -27.98 -0.30
CA MET A 683 11.07 -28.81 -0.88
C MET A 683 11.65 -29.95 -1.74
N ILE A 684 12.68 -29.65 -2.55
CA ILE A 684 13.38 -30.67 -3.35
C ILE A 684 14.12 -31.68 -2.47
N ALA A 685 14.75 -31.24 -1.38
CA ALA A 685 15.46 -32.11 -0.46
C ALA A 685 14.50 -33.04 0.31
N ASP A 686 13.40 -32.50 0.83
CA ASP A 686 12.38 -33.25 1.57
C ASP A 686 11.71 -34.29 0.67
N ALA A 687 11.36 -33.91 -0.56
CA ALA A 687 10.81 -34.84 -1.55
C ALA A 687 11.80 -35.95 -1.91
N GLN A 688 13.10 -35.66 -1.96
CA GLN A 688 14.16 -36.66 -2.18
C GLN A 688 14.29 -37.63 -1.00
N GLU A 689 14.21 -37.14 0.23
CA GLU A 689 14.25 -38.00 1.42
C GLU A 689 13.01 -38.91 1.48
N GLN A 690 11.82 -38.37 1.20
CA GLN A 690 10.58 -39.14 1.14
C GLN A 690 10.65 -40.21 0.04
N LEU A 691 11.22 -39.89 -1.13
CA LEU A 691 11.44 -40.86 -2.21
C LEU A 691 12.34 -42.03 -1.75
N GLU A 692 13.36 -41.79 -0.92
CA GLU A 692 14.23 -42.85 -0.39
C GLU A 692 13.49 -43.80 0.57
N GLN A 693 12.49 -43.29 1.28
CA GLN A 693 11.70 -44.02 2.28
C GLN A 693 10.40 -44.61 1.71
N ALA A 694 9.96 -44.17 0.53
CA ALA A 694 8.71 -44.55 -0.10
C ALA A 694 8.67 -46.02 -0.56
N ASP A 695 7.48 -46.61 -0.44
CA ASP A 695 7.18 -47.91 -1.03
C ASP A 695 7.14 -47.84 -2.56
N GLU A 696 7.29 -48.99 -3.23
CA GLU A 696 7.43 -49.06 -4.69
C GLU A 696 6.22 -48.48 -5.47
N ALA A 697 5.05 -48.39 -4.84
CA ALA A 697 3.86 -47.80 -5.43
C ALA A 697 3.94 -46.26 -5.54
N ASP A 698 4.63 -45.61 -4.60
CA ASP A 698 4.58 -44.15 -4.41
C ASP A 698 5.84 -43.44 -4.96
N LYS A 699 6.90 -44.20 -5.25
CA LYS A 699 8.15 -43.65 -5.82
C LYS A 699 7.93 -42.84 -7.10
N ALA A 700 7.02 -43.28 -7.96
CA ALA A 700 6.74 -42.57 -9.21
C ALA A 700 6.15 -41.17 -8.94
N ALA A 701 5.30 -41.02 -7.93
CA ALA A 701 4.71 -39.73 -7.55
C ALA A 701 5.77 -38.79 -6.97
N PHE A 702 6.65 -39.28 -6.10
CA PHE A 702 7.75 -38.47 -5.55
C PHE A 702 8.78 -38.07 -6.62
N GLU A 703 9.09 -38.93 -7.60
CA GLU A 703 9.94 -38.58 -8.74
C GLU A 703 9.33 -37.44 -9.58
N GLU A 704 8.01 -37.48 -9.80
CA GLU A 704 7.27 -36.42 -10.50
C GLU A 704 7.26 -35.10 -9.71
N MET A 705 7.00 -35.16 -8.40
CA MET A 705 7.01 -33.99 -7.50
C MET A 705 8.39 -33.31 -7.46
N ILE A 706 9.48 -34.07 -7.41
CA ILE A 706 10.85 -33.52 -7.48
C ILE A 706 11.08 -32.79 -8.80
N GLU A 707 10.61 -33.33 -9.92
CA GLU A 707 10.76 -32.69 -11.22
C GLU A 707 9.92 -31.40 -11.29
N GLN A 708 8.71 -31.40 -10.74
CA GLN A 708 7.86 -30.22 -10.63
C GLN A 708 8.52 -29.11 -9.79
N TYR A 709 9.09 -29.45 -8.62
CA TYR A 709 9.79 -28.46 -7.79
C TYR A 709 11.03 -27.90 -8.47
N LYS A 710 11.79 -28.74 -9.21
CA LYS A 710 12.91 -28.25 -10.02
C LYS A 710 12.45 -27.31 -11.13
N SER A 711 11.37 -27.65 -11.83
CA SER A 711 10.79 -26.78 -12.86
C SER A 711 10.36 -25.44 -12.26
N SER A 712 9.60 -25.47 -11.16
CA SER A 712 9.12 -24.28 -10.47
C SER A 712 10.27 -23.38 -10.00
N ARG A 713 11.36 -23.99 -9.51
CA ARG A 713 12.58 -23.30 -9.14
C ARG A 713 13.28 -22.65 -10.34
N GLU A 714 13.33 -23.32 -11.48
CA GLU A 714 13.88 -22.76 -12.72
C GLU A 714 13.03 -21.58 -13.23
N ASP A 715 11.71 -21.71 -13.19
CA ASP A 715 10.77 -20.64 -13.54
C ASP A 715 10.90 -19.45 -12.58
N PHE A 716 11.04 -19.70 -11.28
CA PHE A 716 11.35 -18.66 -10.31
C PHE A 716 12.65 -17.94 -10.66
N LEU A 717 13.76 -18.65 -10.90
CA LEU A 717 15.05 -18.04 -11.25
C LEU A 717 14.98 -17.22 -12.54
N LYS A 718 14.08 -17.57 -13.45
CA LYS A 718 13.86 -16.87 -14.71
C LYS A 718 12.97 -15.65 -14.55
N TYR A 719 11.88 -15.75 -13.79
CA TYR A 719 10.82 -14.73 -13.80
C TYR A 719 10.48 -14.12 -12.43
N GLY A 720 10.59 -14.86 -11.33
CA GLY A 720 10.24 -14.37 -9.98
C GLY A 720 11.45 -13.87 -9.16
N ALA A 721 12.66 -14.24 -9.57
CA ALA A 721 13.91 -13.89 -8.90
C ALA A 721 14.33 -12.43 -9.09
N TRP A 722 13.73 -11.73 -10.05
CA TRP A 722 14.16 -10.40 -10.46
C TRP A 722 12.99 -9.44 -10.38
N GLU A 723 13.14 -8.39 -9.58
CA GLU A 723 12.27 -7.22 -9.67
C GLU A 723 12.52 -6.50 -11.00
N ALA A 724 13.78 -6.43 -11.45
CA ALA A 724 14.16 -5.99 -12.79
C ALA A 724 15.34 -6.83 -13.29
N SER A 725 15.13 -7.65 -14.32
CA SER A 725 16.20 -8.43 -14.95
C SER A 725 16.94 -7.62 -16.03
N GLU A 726 18.16 -8.03 -16.39
CA GLU A 726 18.91 -7.40 -17.51
C GLU A 726 18.08 -7.37 -18.81
N GLU A 727 17.32 -8.44 -19.08
CA GLU A 727 16.45 -8.55 -20.25
C GLU A 727 15.25 -7.59 -20.20
N SER A 728 14.58 -7.48 -19.03
CA SER A 728 13.45 -6.57 -18.84
C SER A 728 13.88 -5.10 -18.96
N ILE A 729 15.05 -4.74 -18.42
CA ILE A 729 15.64 -3.40 -18.57
C ILE A 729 15.93 -3.14 -20.05
N ALA A 730 16.59 -4.07 -20.75
CA ALA A 730 16.89 -3.93 -22.16
C ALA A 730 15.62 -3.75 -23.01
N ARG A 731 14.55 -4.52 -22.74
CA ARG A 731 13.23 -4.36 -23.37
C ARG A 731 12.68 -2.96 -23.12
N TYR A 732 12.66 -2.51 -21.88
CA TYR A 732 12.18 -1.17 -21.50
C TYR A 732 12.91 -0.05 -22.27
N ARG A 733 14.24 -0.14 -22.41
CA ARG A 733 15.04 0.87 -23.13
C ARG A 733 14.64 1.02 -24.60
N THR A 734 14.02 0.02 -25.23
CA THR A 734 13.62 0.10 -26.65
C THR A 734 12.49 1.10 -26.92
N PHE A 735 11.68 1.41 -25.91
CA PHE A 735 10.52 2.30 -26.05
C PHE A 735 10.48 3.43 -25.02
N ALA A 736 11.40 3.48 -24.06
CA ALA A 736 11.41 4.50 -23.01
C ALA A 736 11.44 5.95 -23.54
N GLU A 737 12.03 6.20 -24.72
CA GLU A 737 12.02 7.54 -25.35
C GLU A 737 10.63 7.99 -25.85
N SER A 738 9.71 7.04 -26.03
CA SER A 738 8.31 7.29 -26.40
C SER A 738 7.43 7.66 -25.20
N ILE A 739 7.92 7.53 -23.97
CA ILE A 739 7.13 7.84 -22.77
C ILE A 739 6.88 9.34 -22.67
N ARG A 740 5.63 9.71 -22.32
CA ARG A 740 5.22 11.10 -22.04
C ARG A 740 4.38 11.14 -20.77
N VAL A 741 4.75 12.05 -19.86
CA VAL A 741 4.01 12.25 -18.62
C VAL A 741 2.70 12.99 -18.91
N VAL A 742 1.59 12.44 -18.42
CA VAL A 742 0.25 13.03 -18.52
C VAL A 742 0.19 14.30 -17.70
N ARG A 743 -0.26 15.40 -18.33
CA ARG A 743 -0.44 16.70 -17.69
C ARG A 743 -1.92 16.99 -17.46
N ASN A 744 -2.21 17.84 -16.48
CA ASN A 744 -3.57 18.33 -16.31
C ASN A 744 -3.99 19.22 -17.49
N MET A 745 -5.13 18.91 -18.09
CA MET A 745 -5.76 19.72 -19.14
C MET A 745 -6.96 20.54 -18.66
N GLY A 746 -7.32 20.42 -17.38
CA GLY A 746 -8.55 20.97 -16.81
C GLY A 746 -9.81 20.17 -17.11
N LEU A 747 -9.69 19.03 -17.79
CA LEU A 747 -10.79 18.08 -18.05
C LEU A 747 -10.89 16.96 -17.00
N GLY A 748 -9.98 16.93 -16.01
CA GLY A 748 -10.01 15.99 -14.89
C GLY A 748 -10.76 16.54 -13.67
N ASP A 749 -10.70 15.80 -12.56
CA ASP A 749 -11.29 16.14 -11.25
C ASP A 749 -12.78 16.53 -11.37
N ASP A 750 -13.17 17.70 -10.86
CA ASP A 750 -14.56 18.21 -10.84
C ASP A 750 -15.20 18.34 -12.24
N ASN A 751 -14.40 18.38 -13.31
CA ASN A 751 -14.89 18.51 -14.69
C ASN A 751 -14.97 17.18 -15.44
N SER A 752 -14.55 16.09 -14.80
CA SER A 752 -14.50 14.76 -15.42
C SER A 752 -15.90 14.25 -15.77
N GLU A 753 -16.91 14.49 -14.93
CA GLU A 753 -18.30 14.04 -15.17
C GLU A 753 -18.87 14.53 -16.50
N GLU A 754 -18.72 15.83 -16.80
CA GLU A 754 -19.28 16.39 -18.04
C GLU A 754 -18.54 15.90 -19.29
N PHE A 755 -17.23 15.61 -19.16
CA PHE A 755 -16.46 14.98 -20.23
C PHE A 755 -16.91 13.54 -20.46
N TYR A 756 -17.07 12.75 -19.38
CA TYR A 756 -17.60 11.39 -19.44
C TYR A 756 -19.02 11.34 -19.97
N ASP A 757 -19.87 12.33 -19.65
CA ASP A 757 -21.22 12.46 -20.19
C ASP A 757 -21.22 12.70 -21.70
N LEU A 758 -20.29 13.52 -22.22
CA LEU A 758 -20.12 13.73 -23.65
C LEU A 758 -19.66 12.44 -24.34
N MET A 759 -18.69 11.74 -23.74
CA MET A 759 -18.20 10.45 -24.24
C MET A 759 -19.30 9.39 -24.24
N SER A 760 -20.07 9.27 -23.16
CA SER A 760 -21.22 8.35 -23.05
C SER A 760 -22.29 8.66 -24.10
N GLN A 761 -22.66 9.94 -24.27
CA GLN A 761 -23.61 10.33 -25.31
C GLN A 761 -23.12 10.01 -26.72
N TYR A 762 -21.82 10.16 -26.97
CA TYR A 762 -21.21 9.80 -28.25
C TYR A 762 -21.24 8.28 -28.47
N MET A 763 -20.86 7.49 -27.46
CA MET A 763 -20.87 6.01 -27.53
C MET A 763 -22.28 5.45 -27.76
N ASP A 764 -23.28 6.04 -27.12
CA ASP A 764 -24.71 5.73 -27.27
C ASP A 764 -25.32 6.25 -28.59
N GLN A 765 -24.51 6.88 -29.45
CA GLN A 765 -24.93 7.49 -30.72
C GLN A 765 -26.03 8.56 -30.55
N LYS A 766 -26.10 9.20 -29.38
CA LYS A 766 -27.03 10.31 -29.08
C LYS A 766 -26.55 11.64 -29.66
N ILE A 767 -25.25 11.78 -29.87
CA ILE A 767 -24.61 12.92 -30.51
C ILE A 767 -23.69 12.44 -31.65
N THR A 768 -23.45 13.30 -32.63
CA THR A 768 -22.52 13.04 -33.74
C THR A 768 -21.06 13.30 -33.33
N ALA A 769 -20.09 12.78 -34.09
CA ALA A 769 -18.67 13.10 -33.92
C ALA A 769 -18.38 14.62 -33.91
N ASP A 770 -19.03 15.39 -34.80
CA ASP A 770 -18.90 16.85 -34.84
C ASP A 770 -19.41 17.52 -33.56
N GLU A 771 -20.52 17.02 -33.01
CA GLU A 771 -21.09 17.52 -31.75
C GLU A 771 -20.22 17.15 -30.56
N PHE A 772 -19.65 15.94 -30.55
CA PHE A 772 -18.68 15.50 -29.53
C PHE A 772 -17.43 16.39 -29.53
N ILE A 773 -16.75 16.53 -30.68
CA ILE A 773 -15.55 17.37 -30.84
C ILE A 773 -15.84 18.81 -30.42
N THR A 774 -16.94 19.39 -30.92
CA THR A 774 -17.35 20.76 -30.56
C THR A 774 -17.65 20.90 -29.07
N GLY A 775 -18.22 19.87 -28.46
CA GLY A 775 -18.54 19.82 -27.03
C GLY A 775 -17.28 19.84 -26.18
N VAL A 776 -16.34 18.94 -26.46
CA VAL A 776 -15.07 18.82 -25.73
C VAL A 776 -14.20 20.07 -25.93
N ASP A 777 -14.09 20.60 -27.15
CA ASP A 777 -13.32 21.83 -27.39
C ASP A 777 -13.90 23.05 -26.70
N ARG A 778 -15.24 23.14 -26.60
CA ARG A 778 -15.87 24.20 -25.82
C ARG A 778 -15.47 24.11 -24.35
N LYS A 779 -15.38 22.90 -23.80
CA LYS A 779 -14.95 22.67 -22.41
C LYS A 779 -13.48 23.03 -22.23
N LEU A 780 -12.58 22.55 -23.09
CA LEU A 780 -11.17 22.97 -23.09
C LEU A 780 -11.01 24.49 -23.11
N GLN A 781 -11.74 25.18 -24.01
CA GLN A 781 -11.69 26.64 -24.09
C GLN A 781 -12.28 27.35 -22.87
N MET A 782 -13.24 26.74 -22.16
CA MET A 782 -13.75 27.27 -20.89
C MET A 782 -12.67 27.17 -19.82
N MET A 783 -12.03 26.00 -19.69
CA MET A 783 -10.96 25.77 -18.71
C MET A 783 -9.76 26.70 -18.91
N MET A 784 -9.34 26.91 -20.16
CA MET A 784 -8.28 27.88 -20.48
C MET A 784 -8.64 29.32 -20.04
N LYS A 785 -9.92 29.71 -20.05
CA LYS A 785 -10.37 31.06 -19.68
C LYS A 785 -10.52 31.26 -18.18
N GLU A 786 -10.82 30.20 -17.45
CA GLU A 786 -10.93 30.22 -15.99
C GLU A 786 -9.56 30.27 -15.32
N GLY A 787 -8.49 30.05 -16.11
CA GLY A 787 -7.12 30.09 -15.67
C GLY A 787 -6.76 28.74 -15.08
N MET A 788 -6.12 27.91 -15.91
CA MET A 788 -5.53 26.64 -15.47
C MET A 788 -4.71 26.81 -14.18
#